data_AF-A0AAU9YUW2-F1
#
_entry.id   AF-A0AAU9YUW2-F1
#
_cell.length_a   1.000
_cell.length_b   1.000
_cell.length_c   1.000
_cell.angle_alpha   90.00
_cell.angle_beta   90.00
_cell.angle_gamma   90.00
#
_symmetry.space_group_name_H-M   'P 1'
#
loop_
_entity.id
_entity.type
_entity.pdbx_description
1 polymer ?
#
loop_
_entity_poly.entity_id
_entity_poly.type
_entity_poly.pdbx_seq_one_letter_code
_entity_poly.pdbx_strand_id
1 'polypeptide(L)'
;MRLFVSEGSPGSLPVLAAAARVRGRAELLISTVGPEECVVPFLARPKAPVLQLDSGNYLFSTSAICRYFFLLSGWEQDDLTNQWLEWEATELQPALSAALHCLVVQGKKGEDVLGPLRRALTHIDHSLSRQHCPFLVGDTESLADIVLWGALYPLLQDPTYLPEELGALQSWFQMLSTQEPCQRAAETVLKQQGVLALRPYLQKQPQPRLPEGRAVSNEPEEEELATLSEEDILMAVTAWERGLGSLPPLQPQQHPVLPVAGERNVLITSALPYVNNVPHLGNIIGCVLSADVFARYSRLRQWNTLYLCGTDEYGTATETKAMEEGLTPQEICDKYHAIHADIYRWFNISFDTFGRTTTPYQTKITQDIFQRLLTRGFVLQDTVEQLRCEQCARFLADRFVEGVCPFCGYEEARGDQCDKCGKLINAIELKKPQCKVCRSCPVVRSSRHLFLDLPKLEKRLEDWLGKTLPGSDWTPNARFIIRSWLRDGLKPRCITRDLKWGTPVPLEGFEDKVFYVWFDATIGYLSITANYTDQWERWWKNPEQVDLYQFMAKDNVPFHGLVFPCSALGAEDNYTLVKNLIATEYLNYEDGKFSKSRGVGVFGDMAQDTGIPADIWRFYLLYIRPEGQDSAFSWTDMMVKNNSELLNNLGNFINRAGMFVSKFFGGCVPEMVLTQDDRRLLAHISWELQHYHQLLEKVRIRDALRSILTISRHGNQYIQVNEPWKRIKGSEVDRQRAGTVTGVAVNIAALLSVMLQPYMPTVSATIQTQLQLPLPACRILVTSFICALPAGHQIGTVSPLFQKLENDQIENLRQRFGGGQAKRSPKPAVVEEVSAAGPQQIRMLMEEVTKQGSIVRELKAQKADKNQVAAEVAKLLDLKKQLALAEGKPIETPKGKKK
;
A
#
# COMPACT_ATOMS: atom_id res chain seq x y z
N MET A 1 -30.27 22.80 -16.83
CA MET A 1 -29.64 22.65 -15.48
C MET A 1 -29.96 23.85 -14.59
N ARG A 2 -29.93 23.68 -13.26
CA ARG A 2 -30.18 24.76 -12.29
C ARG A 2 -29.05 24.90 -11.28
N LEU A 3 -28.43 26.07 -11.23
CA LEU A 3 -27.37 26.40 -10.27
C LEU A 3 -27.96 27.23 -9.12
N PHE A 4 -27.83 26.71 -7.92
CA PHE A 4 -28.22 27.38 -6.68
C PHE A 4 -26.99 27.95 -5.99
N VAL A 5 -26.98 29.25 -5.74
CA VAL A 5 -25.91 29.98 -5.06
C VAL A 5 -26.44 30.70 -3.83
N SER A 6 -25.59 30.86 -2.81
CA SER A 6 -25.92 31.66 -1.63
C SER A 6 -25.11 32.93 -1.64
N GLU A 7 -25.76 34.05 -1.26
CA GLU A 7 -25.07 35.30 -0.96
C GLU A 7 -24.07 35.08 0.19
N GLY A 8 -22.88 35.69 0.11
CA GLY A 8 -21.86 35.58 1.14
C GLY A 8 -21.21 34.20 1.29
N SER A 9 -21.53 33.22 0.44
CA SER A 9 -20.82 31.92 0.42
C SER A 9 -19.56 32.05 -0.46
N PRO A 10 -18.34 31.84 0.07
CA PRO A 10 -17.10 31.99 -0.69
C PRO A 10 -17.04 31.01 -1.88
N GLY A 11 -17.61 29.82 -1.74
CA GLY A 11 -17.64 28.82 -2.81
C GLY A 11 -18.51 29.21 -4.02
N SER A 12 -19.45 30.16 -3.87
CA SER A 12 -20.29 30.64 -4.98
C SER A 12 -19.49 31.42 -6.03
N LEU A 13 -18.41 32.07 -5.62
CA LEU A 13 -17.61 32.96 -6.48
C LEU A 13 -16.91 32.22 -7.64
N PRO A 14 -16.05 31.20 -7.39
CA PRO A 14 -15.44 30.44 -8.47
C PRO A 14 -16.48 29.71 -9.34
N VAL A 15 -17.60 29.28 -8.76
CA VAL A 15 -18.67 28.60 -9.51
C VAL A 15 -19.37 29.53 -10.50
N LEU A 16 -19.68 30.77 -10.11
CA LEU A 16 -20.27 31.76 -11.01
C LEU A 16 -19.30 32.20 -12.10
N ALA A 17 -18.01 32.34 -11.76
CA ALA A 17 -16.96 32.64 -12.72
C ALA A 17 -16.81 31.50 -13.75
N ALA A 18 -16.83 30.23 -13.32
CA ALA A 18 -16.80 29.08 -14.21
C ALA A 18 -18.08 28.98 -15.07
N ALA A 19 -19.26 29.20 -14.48
CA ALA A 19 -20.55 29.15 -15.17
C ALA A 19 -20.64 30.15 -16.34
N ALA A 20 -20.10 31.36 -16.16
CA ALA A 20 -20.09 32.41 -17.18
C ALA A 20 -19.28 32.02 -18.43
N ARG A 21 -18.33 31.08 -18.31
CA ARG A 21 -17.48 30.57 -19.41
C ARG A 21 -18.15 29.48 -20.26
N VAL A 22 -19.34 29.02 -19.86
CA VAL A 22 -20.11 27.95 -20.56
C VAL A 22 -21.25 28.53 -21.42
N ARG A 23 -21.43 29.87 -21.45
CA ARG A 23 -22.55 30.51 -22.16
C ARG A 23 -22.58 30.10 -23.64
N GLY A 24 -23.69 29.47 -24.05
CA GLY A 24 -23.96 29.03 -25.42
C GLY A 24 -24.02 27.52 -25.65
N ARG A 25 -23.64 26.69 -24.65
CA ARG A 25 -23.65 25.21 -24.78
C ARG A 25 -24.71 24.48 -23.93
N ALA A 26 -25.30 25.14 -22.93
CA ALA A 26 -26.40 24.60 -22.14
C ALA A 26 -27.25 25.73 -21.50
N GLU A 27 -28.56 25.49 -21.33
CA GLU A 27 -29.42 26.40 -20.56
C GLU A 27 -29.16 26.22 -19.05
N LEU A 28 -28.57 27.26 -18.44
CA LEU A 28 -28.27 27.31 -17.01
C LEU A 28 -29.14 28.37 -16.33
N LEU A 29 -30.06 27.92 -15.47
CA LEU A 29 -30.85 28.80 -14.63
C LEU A 29 -30.15 29.01 -13.29
N ILE A 30 -29.80 30.26 -12.97
CA ILE A 30 -29.14 30.61 -11.70
C ILE A 30 -30.21 31.09 -10.72
N SER A 31 -30.22 30.51 -9.51
CA SER A 31 -31.15 30.86 -8.43
C SER A 31 -30.36 31.19 -7.16
N THR A 32 -30.68 32.33 -6.54
CA THR A 32 -30.13 32.69 -5.24
C THR A 32 -31.01 32.10 -4.15
N VAL A 33 -30.40 31.37 -3.21
CA VAL A 33 -31.10 30.71 -2.10
C VAL A 33 -30.66 31.29 -0.77
N GLY A 34 -31.56 31.26 0.21
CA GLY A 34 -31.25 31.69 1.57
C GLY A 34 -30.22 30.77 2.24
N PRO A 35 -29.48 31.26 3.26
CA PRO A 35 -28.46 30.46 3.94
C PRO A 35 -29.03 29.25 4.70
N GLU A 36 -30.35 29.24 4.98
CA GLU A 36 -31.06 28.15 5.66
C GLU A 36 -31.86 27.26 4.68
N GLU A 37 -31.84 27.56 3.40
CA GLU A 37 -32.66 26.88 2.41
C GLU A 37 -32.01 25.55 1.98
N CYS A 38 -32.72 24.45 2.21
CA CYS A 38 -32.22 23.12 1.86
C CYS A 38 -32.62 22.76 0.42
N VAL A 39 -31.71 23.00 -0.51
CA VAL A 39 -31.90 22.71 -1.94
C VAL A 39 -31.74 21.23 -2.27
N VAL A 40 -30.92 20.50 -1.50
CA VAL A 40 -30.62 19.08 -1.72
C VAL A 40 -31.44 18.25 -0.72
N PRO A 41 -32.47 17.51 -1.16
CA PRO A 41 -33.47 16.90 -0.26
C PRO A 41 -32.92 15.94 0.79
N PHE A 42 -31.74 15.36 0.56
CA PHE A 42 -31.11 14.36 1.41
C PHE A 42 -29.94 14.90 2.25
N LEU A 43 -29.62 16.20 2.18
CA LEU A 43 -28.61 16.80 3.05
C LEU A 43 -29.26 17.28 4.35
N ALA A 44 -28.69 16.88 5.49
CA ALA A 44 -29.13 17.31 6.82
C ALA A 44 -28.79 18.77 7.14
N ARG A 45 -27.97 19.44 6.31
CA ARG A 45 -27.59 20.85 6.46
C ARG A 45 -27.71 21.57 5.11
N PRO A 46 -28.18 22.83 5.10
CA PRO A 46 -28.15 23.68 3.91
C PRO A 46 -26.73 23.75 3.33
N LYS A 47 -26.63 23.61 2.01
CA LYS A 47 -25.35 23.71 1.29
C LYS A 47 -25.55 24.54 0.03
N ALA A 48 -24.64 25.48 -0.20
CA ALA A 48 -24.53 26.26 -1.42
C ALA A 48 -23.05 26.62 -1.66
N PRO A 49 -22.53 26.54 -2.90
CA PRO A 49 -23.27 26.33 -4.15
C PRO A 49 -23.67 24.88 -4.43
N VAL A 50 -24.75 24.69 -5.20
CA VAL A 50 -25.26 23.39 -5.66
C VAL A 50 -25.69 23.48 -7.12
N LEU A 51 -25.23 22.57 -7.96
CA LEU A 51 -25.71 22.39 -9.33
C LEU A 51 -26.63 21.17 -9.42
N GLN A 52 -27.88 21.39 -9.80
CA GLN A 52 -28.82 20.34 -10.16
C GLN A 52 -28.73 20.08 -11.67
N LEU A 53 -28.39 18.84 -12.01
CA LEU A 53 -28.32 18.34 -13.38
C LEU A 53 -29.70 17.96 -13.89
N ASP A 54 -29.87 17.90 -15.21
CA ASP A 54 -31.17 17.56 -15.83
C ASP A 54 -31.59 16.11 -15.55
N SER A 55 -30.64 15.25 -15.15
CA SER A 55 -30.88 13.89 -14.65
C SER A 55 -31.51 13.82 -13.25
N GLY A 56 -31.65 14.95 -12.56
CA GLY A 56 -32.09 15.02 -11.17
C GLY A 56 -30.97 14.83 -10.13
N ASN A 57 -29.72 14.60 -10.57
CA ASN A 57 -28.56 14.52 -9.70
C ASN A 57 -28.07 15.90 -9.23
N TYR A 58 -27.43 15.94 -8.06
CA TYR A 58 -26.90 17.15 -7.45
C TYR A 58 -25.38 17.10 -7.32
N LEU A 59 -24.68 18.14 -7.77
CA LEU A 59 -23.28 18.41 -7.45
C LEU A 59 -23.23 19.54 -6.42
N PHE A 60 -22.52 19.33 -5.31
CA PHE A 60 -22.50 20.27 -4.18
C PHE A 60 -21.08 20.49 -3.64
N SER A 61 -20.08 20.27 -4.49
CA SER A 61 -18.67 20.64 -4.28
C SER A 61 -18.30 21.70 -5.29
N THR A 62 -17.70 22.81 -4.83
CA THR A 62 -17.26 23.92 -5.69
C THR A 62 -16.38 23.43 -6.83
N SER A 63 -15.32 22.69 -6.54
CA SER A 63 -14.39 22.19 -7.56
C SER A 63 -15.07 21.20 -8.52
N ALA A 64 -15.99 20.36 -8.02
CA ALA A 64 -16.74 19.44 -8.88
C ALA A 64 -17.70 20.16 -9.83
N ILE A 65 -18.36 21.22 -9.36
CA ILE A 65 -19.24 22.05 -10.18
C ILE A 65 -18.43 22.81 -11.24
N CYS A 66 -17.31 23.44 -10.85
CA CYS A 66 -16.43 24.13 -11.79
C CYS A 66 -15.87 23.16 -12.84
N ARG A 67 -15.45 21.96 -12.43
CA ARG A 67 -14.97 20.91 -13.34
C ARG A 67 -16.02 20.49 -14.34
N TYR A 68 -17.26 20.31 -13.89
CA TYR A 68 -18.38 19.99 -14.76
C TYR A 68 -18.61 21.10 -15.81
N PHE A 69 -18.51 22.37 -15.43
CA PHE A 69 -18.60 23.49 -16.37
C PHE A 69 -17.44 23.54 -17.38
N PHE A 70 -16.20 23.30 -16.96
CA PHE A 70 -15.06 23.22 -17.87
C PHE A 70 -15.18 22.04 -18.85
N LEU A 71 -15.65 20.87 -18.40
CA LEU A 71 -15.92 19.74 -19.30
C LEU A 71 -16.96 20.10 -20.39
N LEU A 72 -17.98 20.90 -20.05
CA LEU A 72 -18.95 21.38 -21.04
C LEU A 72 -18.35 22.40 -22.02
N SER A 73 -17.34 23.17 -21.64
CA SER A 73 -16.63 24.09 -22.55
C SER A 73 -15.66 23.37 -23.50
N GLY A 74 -15.50 22.05 -23.37
CA GLY A 74 -14.62 21.22 -24.20
C GLY A 74 -13.18 21.16 -23.68
N TRP A 75 -12.97 21.48 -22.41
CA TRP A 75 -11.69 21.26 -21.73
C TRP A 75 -11.44 19.76 -21.53
N GLU A 76 -10.21 19.33 -21.77
CA GLU A 76 -9.74 17.96 -21.49
C GLU A 76 -9.03 17.90 -20.14
N GLN A 77 -9.21 16.81 -19.41
CA GLN A 77 -8.62 16.65 -18.09
C GLN A 77 -7.10 16.49 -18.18
N ASP A 78 -6.37 17.28 -17.39
CA ASP A 78 -4.94 17.13 -17.20
C ASP A 78 -4.57 16.90 -15.72
N ASP A 79 -3.43 16.25 -15.49
CA ASP A 79 -2.98 15.85 -14.15
C ASP A 79 -2.57 17.04 -13.28
N LEU A 80 -2.00 18.09 -13.89
CA LEU A 80 -1.50 19.26 -13.16
C LEU A 80 -2.64 20.10 -12.60
N THR A 81 -3.72 20.30 -13.35
CA THR A 81 -4.96 20.91 -12.85
C THR A 81 -5.50 20.12 -11.65
N ASN A 82 -5.44 18.78 -11.68
CA ASN A 82 -5.94 17.97 -10.56
C ASN A 82 -5.07 18.13 -9.31
N GLN A 83 -3.75 18.19 -9.47
CA GLN A 83 -2.83 18.48 -8.37
C GLN A 83 -3.12 19.84 -7.74
N TRP A 84 -3.38 20.87 -8.53
CA TRP A 84 -3.76 22.19 -8.02
C TRP A 84 -5.09 22.19 -7.28
N LEU A 85 -6.11 21.48 -7.77
CA LEU A 85 -7.41 21.38 -7.10
C LEU A 85 -7.33 20.57 -5.80
N GLU A 86 -6.49 19.54 -5.77
CA GLU A 86 -6.21 18.78 -4.54
C GLU A 86 -5.49 19.66 -3.53
N TRP A 87 -4.41 20.32 -3.94
CA TRP A 87 -3.63 21.25 -3.11
C TRP A 87 -4.50 22.40 -2.57
N GLU A 88 -5.39 22.96 -3.40
CA GLU A 88 -6.32 23.99 -2.98
C GLU A 88 -7.23 23.51 -1.84
N ALA A 89 -7.76 22.29 -1.96
CA ALA A 89 -8.64 21.71 -0.96
C ALA A 89 -7.91 21.32 0.34
N THR A 90 -6.65 20.86 0.25
CA THR A 90 -5.90 20.33 1.41
C THR A 90 -5.04 21.38 2.11
N GLU A 91 -4.49 22.35 1.38
CA GLU A 91 -3.53 23.33 1.90
C GLU A 91 -4.11 24.76 1.91
N LEU A 92 -4.65 25.24 0.79
CA LEU A 92 -5.11 26.63 0.68
C LEU A 92 -6.40 26.90 1.46
N GLN A 93 -7.41 26.04 1.34
CA GLN A 93 -8.73 26.24 1.98
C GLN A 93 -8.64 26.33 3.52
N PRO A 94 -7.89 25.46 4.23
CA PRO A 94 -7.71 25.61 5.68
C PRO A 94 -7.05 26.93 6.09
N ALA A 95 -5.99 27.34 5.38
CA ALA A 95 -5.26 28.58 5.62
C ALA A 95 -6.13 29.82 5.36
N LEU A 96 -6.86 29.81 4.25
CA LEU A 96 -7.77 30.87 3.84
C LEU A 96 -8.98 30.99 4.77
N SER A 97 -9.53 29.86 5.21
CA SER A 97 -10.62 29.84 6.19
C SER A 97 -10.20 30.50 7.50
N ALA A 98 -8.99 30.20 8.00
CA ALA A 98 -8.43 30.84 9.18
C ALA A 98 -8.24 32.35 8.98
N ALA A 99 -7.62 32.76 7.87
CA ALA A 99 -7.40 34.16 7.53
C ALA A 99 -8.70 34.97 7.43
N LEU A 100 -9.71 34.45 6.71
CA LEU A 100 -11.02 35.09 6.57
C LEU A 100 -11.77 35.16 7.90
N HIS A 101 -11.66 34.14 8.76
CA HIS A 101 -12.25 34.17 10.09
C HIS A 101 -11.58 35.23 11.00
N CYS A 102 -10.24 35.34 10.95
CA CYS A 102 -9.50 36.39 11.66
C CYS A 102 -9.91 37.79 11.19
N LEU A 103 -10.01 38.01 9.88
CA LEU A 103 -10.35 39.31 9.30
C LEU A 103 -11.83 39.70 9.53
N VAL A 104 -12.76 38.81 9.19
CA VAL A 104 -14.20 39.15 9.08
C VAL A 104 -14.97 38.95 10.39
N VAL A 105 -14.62 37.91 11.15
CA VAL A 105 -15.31 37.54 12.41
C VAL A 105 -14.61 38.15 13.61
N GLN A 106 -13.28 38.10 13.66
CA GLN A 106 -12.49 38.61 14.81
C GLN A 106 -12.01 40.06 14.64
N GLY A 107 -12.07 40.62 13.42
CA GLY A 107 -11.63 41.99 13.16
C GLY A 107 -10.12 42.22 13.22
N LYS A 108 -9.31 41.16 13.17
CA LYS A 108 -7.83 41.22 13.14
C LYS A 108 -7.34 41.70 11.77
N LYS A 109 -6.11 42.22 11.71
CA LYS A 109 -5.48 42.79 10.50
C LYS A 109 -3.99 42.47 10.46
N GLY A 110 -3.35 42.70 9.31
CA GLY A 110 -1.89 42.53 9.15
C GLY A 110 -1.45 41.07 9.25
N GLU A 111 -0.34 40.80 9.95
CA GLU A 111 0.27 39.47 10.07
C GLU A 111 -0.67 38.41 10.67
N ASP A 112 -1.64 38.80 11.50
CA ASP A 112 -2.65 37.86 12.02
C ASP A 112 -3.51 37.24 10.90
N VAL A 113 -3.64 37.94 9.77
CA VAL A 113 -4.40 37.50 8.59
C VAL A 113 -3.48 36.89 7.53
N LEU A 114 -2.29 37.46 7.32
CA LEU A 114 -1.33 36.98 6.31
C LEU A 114 -0.50 35.77 6.74
N GLY A 115 -0.21 35.64 8.05
CA GLY A 115 0.60 34.55 8.60
C GLY A 115 0.16 33.16 8.14
N PRO A 116 -1.13 32.79 8.24
CA PRO A 116 -1.64 31.52 7.75
C PRO A 116 -1.46 31.30 6.24
N LEU A 117 -1.47 32.37 5.44
CA LEU A 117 -1.49 32.31 3.98
C LEU A 117 -0.11 32.44 3.34
N ARG A 118 0.90 32.94 4.06
CA ARG A 118 2.22 33.26 3.51
C ARG A 118 2.79 32.12 2.66
N ARG A 119 2.80 30.90 3.19
CA ARG A 119 3.30 29.71 2.48
C ARG A 119 2.54 29.43 1.19
N ALA A 120 1.20 29.55 1.24
CA ALA A 120 0.35 29.27 0.09
C ALA A 120 0.51 30.33 -1.01
N LEU A 121 0.60 31.61 -0.64
CA LEU A 121 0.83 32.70 -1.59
C LEU A 121 2.21 32.60 -2.25
N THR A 122 3.26 32.29 -1.48
CA THR A 122 4.60 32.05 -2.02
C THR A 122 4.64 30.85 -2.96
N HIS A 123 3.92 29.77 -2.66
CA HIS A 123 3.87 28.60 -3.53
C HIS A 123 3.23 28.91 -4.89
N ILE A 124 2.15 29.69 -4.90
CA ILE A 124 1.49 30.12 -6.14
C ILE A 124 2.42 31.04 -6.94
N ASP A 125 3.05 32.02 -6.29
CA ASP A 125 3.99 32.95 -6.95
C ASP A 125 5.20 32.22 -7.57
N HIS A 126 5.81 31.29 -6.84
CA HIS A 126 6.90 30.47 -7.36
C HIS A 126 6.48 29.63 -8.55
N SER A 127 5.28 29.06 -8.51
CA SER A 127 4.77 28.22 -9.61
C SER A 127 4.55 29.03 -10.89
N LEU A 128 3.96 30.22 -10.76
CA LEU A 128 3.79 31.16 -11.86
C LEU A 128 5.14 31.66 -12.40
N SER A 129 6.12 31.89 -11.52
CA SER A 129 7.46 32.36 -11.90
C SER A 129 8.27 31.31 -12.66
N ARG A 130 8.21 30.02 -12.25
CA ARG A 130 8.99 28.94 -12.86
C ARG A 130 8.54 28.57 -14.27
N GLN A 131 7.25 28.72 -14.58
CA GLN A 131 6.68 28.19 -15.83
C GLN A 131 6.81 29.14 -17.04
N HIS A 132 7.19 30.41 -16.85
CA HIS A 132 7.18 31.45 -17.92
C HIS A 132 5.82 31.59 -18.64
N CYS A 133 4.76 30.99 -18.10
CA CYS A 133 3.42 31.00 -18.64
C CYS A 133 2.52 31.98 -17.85
N PRO A 134 1.51 32.59 -18.48
CA PRO A 134 0.59 33.51 -17.82
C PRO A 134 -0.40 32.85 -16.83
N PHE A 135 -0.57 31.53 -16.85
CA PHE A 135 -1.51 30.77 -16.01
C PHE A 135 -0.84 29.57 -15.32
N LEU A 136 -1.51 28.98 -14.32
CA LEU A 136 -0.93 27.95 -13.43
C LEU A 136 -0.55 26.61 -14.09
N VAL A 137 -1.16 26.32 -15.24
CA VAL A 137 -1.04 25.02 -15.93
C VAL A 137 -0.47 25.18 -17.35
N GLY A 138 -0.34 26.41 -17.86
CA GLY A 138 0.19 26.68 -19.20
C GLY A 138 -0.21 28.05 -19.76
N ASP A 139 -0.26 28.17 -21.08
CA ASP A 139 -0.48 29.45 -21.77
C ASP A 139 -1.95 29.89 -21.83
N THR A 140 -2.87 29.02 -21.45
CA THR A 140 -4.31 29.29 -21.45
C THR A 140 -4.89 29.12 -20.06
N GLU A 141 -5.92 29.91 -19.76
CA GLU A 141 -6.65 29.85 -18.51
C GLU A 141 -7.19 28.43 -18.23
N SER A 142 -6.82 27.88 -17.09
CA SER A 142 -7.24 26.56 -16.64
C SER A 142 -8.35 26.62 -15.59
N LEU A 143 -8.93 25.46 -15.29
CA LEU A 143 -9.86 25.31 -14.17
C LEU A 143 -9.20 25.67 -12.82
N ALA A 144 -7.91 25.35 -12.65
CA ALA A 144 -7.17 25.68 -11.44
C ALA A 144 -7.11 27.20 -11.23
N ASP A 145 -6.86 27.97 -12.29
CA ASP A 145 -6.81 29.44 -12.22
C ASP A 145 -8.11 30.03 -11.66
N ILE A 146 -9.26 29.55 -12.14
CA ILE A 146 -10.58 30.04 -11.71
C ILE A 146 -10.90 29.67 -10.26
N VAL A 147 -10.57 28.44 -9.87
CA VAL A 147 -10.83 27.97 -8.51
C VAL A 147 -9.95 28.71 -7.51
N LEU A 148 -8.64 28.80 -7.76
CA LEU A 148 -7.71 29.49 -6.86
C LEU A 148 -7.97 31.00 -6.81
N TRP A 149 -8.23 31.65 -7.95
CA TRP A 149 -8.62 33.06 -7.98
C TRP A 149 -9.89 33.30 -7.17
N GLY A 150 -10.94 32.49 -7.38
CA GLY A 150 -12.21 32.65 -6.68
C GLY A 150 -12.10 32.40 -5.17
N ALA A 151 -11.19 31.53 -4.74
CA ALA A 151 -10.87 31.34 -3.33
C ALA A 151 -10.17 32.57 -2.74
N LEU A 152 -9.15 33.10 -3.42
CA LEU A 152 -8.30 34.19 -2.91
C LEU A 152 -8.95 35.57 -3.02
N TYR A 153 -9.83 35.80 -3.99
CA TYR A 153 -10.37 37.11 -4.33
C TYR A 153 -10.99 37.87 -3.16
N PRO A 154 -11.81 37.27 -2.27
CA PRO A 154 -12.41 37.99 -1.16
C PRO A 154 -11.38 38.68 -0.26
N LEU A 155 -10.17 38.13 -0.14
CA LEU A 155 -9.09 38.70 0.65
C LEU A 155 -8.17 39.61 -0.19
N LEU A 156 -7.67 39.10 -1.33
CA LEU A 156 -6.62 39.78 -2.11
C LEU A 156 -7.12 40.97 -2.94
N GLN A 157 -8.43 41.18 -3.03
CA GLN A 157 -8.99 42.43 -3.60
C GLN A 157 -8.59 43.68 -2.81
N ASP A 158 -8.24 43.53 -1.53
CA ASP A 158 -7.64 44.59 -0.73
C ASP A 158 -6.11 44.54 -0.91
N PRO A 159 -5.50 45.58 -1.52
CA PRO A 159 -4.06 45.60 -1.80
C PRO A 159 -3.18 45.41 -0.58
N THR A 160 -3.68 45.69 0.64
CA THR A 160 -2.90 45.49 1.88
C THR A 160 -2.61 44.02 2.18
N TYR A 161 -3.33 43.08 1.56
CA TYR A 161 -3.12 41.64 1.72
C TYR A 161 -2.48 40.98 0.51
N LEU A 162 -2.06 41.75 -0.50
CA LEU A 162 -1.35 41.27 -1.68
C LEU A 162 0.11 41.74 -1.62
N PRO A 163 1.05 40.92 -1.12
CA PRO A 163 2.42 41.34 -0.87
C PRO A 163 3.13 41.80 -2.14
N GLU A 164 3.80 42.96 -2.09
CA GLU A 164 4.52 43.54 -3.24
C GLU A 164 5.70 42.67 -3.68
N GLU A 165 6.29 41.87 -2.78
CA GLU A 165 7.36 40.93 -3.11
C GLU A 165 6.93 39.76 -4.01
N LEU A 166 5.62 39.49 -4.17
CA LEU A 166 5.08 38.37 -4.96
C LEU A 166 4.57 38.85 -6.33
N GLY A 167 5.50 39.28 -7.18
CA GLY A 167 5.20 39.95 -8.45
C GLY A 167 4.46 39.08 -9.49
N ALA A 168 4.71 37.77 -9.53
CA ALA A 168 4.05 36.87 -10.48
C ALA A 168 2.59 36.61 -10.04
N LEU A 169 2.38 36.37 -8.75
CA LEU A 169 1.05 36.26 -8.15
C LEU A 169 0.24 37.54 -8.36
N GLN A 170 0.83 38.72 -8.14
CA GLN A 170 0.15 40.00 -8.32
C GLN A 170 -0.33 40.18 -9.77
N SER A 171 0.56 39.92 -10.73
CA SER A 171 0.25 40.03 -12.16
C SER A 171 -0.86 39.07 -12.58
N TRP A 172 -0.76 37.80 -12.16
CA TRP A 172 -1.78 36.77 -12.41
C TRP A 172 -3.13 37.12 -11.78
N PHE A 173 -3.13 37.56 -10.52
CA PHE A 173 -4.35 37.89 -9.80
C PHE A 173 -5.07 39.09 -10.42
N GLN A 174 -4.33 40.13 -10.81
CA GLN A 174 -4.89 41.29 -11.50
C GLN A 174 -5.44 40.91 -12.88
N MET A 175 -4.70 40.11 -13.65
CA MET A 175 -5.14 39.62 -14.95
C MET A 175 -6.51 38.93 -14.86
N LEU A 176 -6.66 37.94 -13.97
CA LEU A 176 -7.93 37.23 -13.78
C LEU A 176 -9.04 38.14 -13.24
N SER A 177 -8.71 39.06 -12.35
CA SER A 177 -9.68 40.00 -11.74
C SER A 177 -10.23 41.03 -12.72
N THR A 178 -9.52 41.31 -13.83
CA THR A 178 -10.02 42.22 -14.89
C THR A 178 -10.95 41.54 -15.89
N GLN A 179 -11.07 40.21 -15.86
CA GLN A 179 -11.94 39.51 -16.78
C GLN A 179 -13.42 39.67 -16.42
N GLU A 180 -14.26 39.92 -17.43
CA GLU A 180 -15.69 40.17 -17.25
C GLU A 180 -16.46 39.04 -16.51
N PRO A 181 -16.20 37.73 -16.76
CA PRO A 181 -16.78 36.65 -15.98
C PRO A 181 -16.45 36.69 -14.48
N CYS A 182 -15.23 37.09 -14.15
CA CYS A 182 -14.72 37.19 -12.79
C CYS A 182 -15.32 38.41 -12.07
N GLN A 183 -15.36 39.56 -12.72
CA GLN A 183 -15.97 40.78 -12.19
C GLN A 183 -17.46 40.59 -11.86
N ARG A 184 -18.25 40.02 -12.78
CA ARG A 184 -19.67 39.75 -12.53
C ARG A 184 -19.88 38.78 -11.37
N ALA A 185 -19.03 37.75 -11.27
CA ALA A 185 -19.11 36.79 -10.17
C ALA A 185 -18.83 37.49 -8.82
N ALA A 186 -17.80 38.34 -8.77
CA ALA A 186 -17.45 39.12 -7.58
C ALA A 186 -18.56 40.08 -7.16
N GLU A 187 -19.12 40.85 -8.10
CA GLU A 187 -20.26 41.75 -7.86
C GLU A 187 -21.49 40.99 -7.32
N THR A 188 -21.74 39.79 -7.84
CA THR A 188 -22.89 38.97 -7.43
C THR A 188 -22.72 38.44 -6.00
N VAL A 189 -21.52 37.96 -5.63
CA VAL A 189 -21.28 37.28 -4.34
C VAL A 189 -20.96 38.25 -3.21
N LEU A 190 -20.13 39.27 -3.48
CA LEU A 190 -19.62 40.21 -2.48
C LEU A 190 -20.40 41.53 -2.43
N LYS A 191 -21.12 41.88 -3.50
CA LYS A 191 -21.85 43.16 -3.65
C LYS A 191 -20.91 44.35 -3.35
N GLN A 192 -21.48 45.51 -2.97
CA GLN A 192 -20.73 46.67 -2.50
C GLN A 192 -20.15 46.49 -1.07
N GLN A 193 -20.27 45.30 -0.46
CA GLN A 193 -19.84 45.04 0.93
C GLN A 193 -18.47 44.36 1.03
N GLY A 194 -17.86 43.99 -0.11
CA GLY A 194 -16.52 43.38 -0.15
C GLY A 194 -16.43 42.11 0.71
N VAL A 195 -15.29 41.89 1.36
CA VAL A 195 -15.04 40.71 2.21
C VAL A 195 -16.05 40.57 3.37
N LEU A 196 -16.67 41.67 3.82
CA LEU A 196 -17.65 41.65 4.90
C LEU A 196 -18.97 40.96 4.52
N ALA A 197 -19.26 40.83 3.21
CA ALA A 197 -20.39 40.04 2.72
C ALA A 197 -20.32 38.57 3.17
N LEU A 198 -19.13 38.06 3.48
CA LEU A 198 -18.93 36.68 3.94
C LEU A 198 -19.27 36.48 5.43
N ARG A 199 -19.48 37.55 6.21
CA ARG A 199 -19.67 37.48 7.66
C ARG A 199 -20.81 36.54 8.09
N PRO A 200 -22.02 36.59 7.48
CA PRO A 200 -23.12 35.70 7.89
C PRO A 200 -22.81 34.22 7.66
N TYR A 201 -22.02 33.91 6.64
CA TYR A 201 -21.57 32.55 6.35
C TYR A 201 -20.51 32.09 7.34
N LEU A 202 -19.46 32.90 7.54
CA LEU A 202 -18.32 32.56 8.39
C LEU A 202 -18.70 32.39 9.87
N GLN A 203 -19.65 33.20 10.38
CA GLN A 203 -20.13 33.09 11.77
C GLN A 203 -20.86 31.77 12.08
N LYS A 204 -21.38 31.09 11.04
CA LYS A 204 -22.07 29.81 11.17
C LYS A 204 -21.14 28.61 11.01
N GLN A 205 -19.90 28.83 10.58
CA GLN A 205 -18.89 27.79 10.47
C GLN A 205 -18.17 27.59 11.81
N PRO A 206 -17.74 26.36 12.13
CA PRO A 206 -16.90 26.12 13.30
C PRO A 206 -15.60 26.92 13.19
N GLN A 207 -15.08 27.40 14.33
CA GLN A 207 -13.83 28.15 14.36
C GLN A 207 -12.70 27.31 13.72
N PRO A 208 -12.00 27.84 12.71
CA PRO A 208 -10.90 27.13 12.06
C PRO A 208 -9.78 26.86 13.06
N ARG A 209 -9.27 25.62 13.10
CA ARG A 209 -8.03 25.28 13.81
C ARG A 209 -6.89 25.37 12.81
N LEU A 210 -5.90 26.22 13.09
CA LEU A 210 -4.65 26.24 12.31
C LEU A 210 -3.98 24.87 12.47
N PRO A 211 -3.58 24.20 11.39
CA PRO A 211 -2.69 23.05 11.48
C PRO A 211 -1.40 23.50 12.17
N GLU A 212 -1.05 22.89 13.30
CA GLU A 212 0.30 23.01 13.85
C GLU A 212 1.25 22.41 12.82
N GLY A 213 1.99 23.29 12.13
CA GLY A 213 2.77 22.94 10.95
C GLY A 213 3.85 21.90 11.23
N ARG A 214 3.66 20.69 10.72
CA ARG A 214 4.74 19.85 10.19
C ARG A 214 4.42 19.60 8.72
N ALA A 215 5.31 20.10 7.86
CA ALA A 215 5.19 19.97 6.41
C ALA A 215 5.16 18.50 6.00
N VAL A 216 4.19 18.14 5.17
CA VAL A 216 4.21 16.95 4.33
C VAL A 216 4.14 17.49 2.90
N SER A 217 5.27 17.56 2.19
CA SER A 217 5.33 17.88 0.76
C SER A 217 5.47 16.58 -0.05
N ASN A 218 4.80 16.54 -1.21
CA ASN A 218 4.72 15.38 -2.11
C ASN A 218 5.22 15.73 -3.52
N GLU A 219 6.18 16.65 -3.63
CA GLU A 219 7.02 16.85 -4.82
C GLU A 219 8.49 16.86 -4.40
N PRO A 220 9.44 16.41 -5.26
CA PRO A 220 10.85 16.44 -4.93
C PRO A 220 11.30 17.90 -4.86
N GLU A 221 11.36 18.43 -3.64
CA GLU A 221 12.11 19.63 -3.33
C GLU A 221 13.53 19.43 -3.88
N GLU A 222 13.99 20.34 -4.74
CA GLU A 222 15.43 20.59 -4.81
C GLU A 222 15.81 21.04 -3.40
N GLU A 223 16.38 20.10 -2.62
CA GLU A 223 16.85 20.28 -1.26
C GLU A 223 17.74 21.53 -1.19
N GLU A 224 17.17 22.68 -0.84
CA GLU A 224 17.90 23.65 -0.04
C GLU A 224 18.18 22.94 1.29
N LEU A 225 19.37 22.35 1.39
CA LEU A 225 19.88 21.72 2.60
C LEU A 225 19.51 22.59 3.81
N ALA A 226 18.66 22.07 4.69
CA ALA A 226 18.41 22.68 5.98
C ALA A 226 19.77 23.02 6.61
N THR A 227 20.02 24.30 6.88
CA THR A 227 21.27 24.75 7.47
C THR A 227 21.38 24.15 8.87
N LEU A 228 22.13 23.06 8.99
CA LEU A 228 22.40 22.40 10.27
C LEU A 228 23.12 23.38 11.19
N SER A 229 22.68 23.44 12.46
CA SER A 229 23.38 24.26 13.44
C SER A 229 24.73 23.64 13.80
N GLU A 230 25.67 24.45 14.29
CA GLU A 230 26.95 23.93 14.79
C GLU A 230 26.77 22.96 15.98
N GLU A 231 25.69 23.12 16.75
CA GLU A 231 25.32 22.20 17.82
C GLU A 231 24.91 20.83 17.27
N ASP A 232 24.08 20.79 16.22
CA ASP A 232 23.67 19.54 15.57
C ASP A 232 24.88 18.79 15.01
N ILE A 233 25.82 19.52 14.40
CA ILE A 233 27.07 18.97 13.88
C ILE A 233 27.90 18.37 15.01
N LEU A 234 28.09 19.10 16.10
CA LEU A 234 28.85 18.63 17.25
C LEU A 234 28.24 17.38 17.89
N MET A 235 26.90 17.35 18.03
CA MET A 235 26.18 16.20 18.58
C MET A 235 26.33 14.95 17.70
N ALA A 236 26.18 15.11 16.38
CA ALA A 236 26.34 14.00 15.44
C ALA A 236 27.76 13.43 15.45
N VAL A 237 28.78 14.30 15.46
CA VAL A 237 30.19 13.87 15.55
C VAL A 237 30.47 13.16 16.87
N THR A 238 29.98 13.70 17.99
CA THR A 238 30.14 13.07 19.31
C THR A 238 29.50 11.68 19.36
N ALA A 239 28.32 11.51 18.77
CA ALA A 239 27.67 10.20 18.67
C ALA A 239 28.47 9.24 17.78
N TRP A 240 29.01 9.75 16.66
CA TRP A 240 29.84 8.98 15.74
C TRP A 240 31.12 8.44 16.40
N GLU A 241 31.82 9.29 17.15
CA GLU A 241 33.09 8.96 17.84
C GLU A 241 32.92 7.95 18.98
N ARG A 242 31.74 7.89 19.64
CA ARG A 242 31.44 6.84 20.63
C ARG A 242 31.43 5.44 20.03
N GLY A 243 31.18 5.33 18.72
CA GLY A 243 31.21 4.08 17.96
C GLY A 243 30.33 2.99 18.55
N LEU A 244 30.80 1.74 18.48
CA LEU A 244 30.05 0.57 18.98
C LEU A 244 29.78 0.61 20.49
N GLY A 245 30.51 1.41 21.27
CA GLY A 245 30.30 1.56 22.71
C GLY A 245 28.97 2.22 23.07
N SER A 246 28.29 2.86 22.11
CA SER A 246 26.94 3.41 22.32
C SER A 246 25.81 2.40 22.12
N LEU A 247 26.10 1.20 21.61
CA LEU A 247 25.07 0.19 21.38
C LEU A 247 24.67 -0.47 22.71
N PRO A 248 23.36 -0.54 23.04
CA PRO A 248 22.92 -1.31 24.17
C PRO A 248 23.21 -2.81 23.95
N PRO A 249 23.37 -3.59 25.02
CA PRO A 249 23.52 -5.04 24.88
C PRO A 249 22.27 -5.65 24.25
N LEU A 250 22.48 -6.52 23.26
CA LEU A 250 21.37 -7.25 22.63
C LEU A 250 20.68 -8.14 23.65
N GLN A 251 19.34 -8.05 23.71
CA GLN A 251 18.56 -9.03 24.45
C GLN A 251 18.50 -10.36 23.67
N PRO A 252 18.60 -11.51 24.34
CA PRO A 252 18.40 -12.81 23.70
C PRO A 252 17.00 -12.90 23.08
N GLN A 253 16.89 -13.45 21.87
CA GLN A 253 15.58 -13.75 21.29
C GLN A 253 14.84 -14.78 22.15
N GLN A 254 13.65 -14.42 22.62
CA GLN A 254 12.78 -15.32 23.38
C GLN A 254 11.82 -16.05 22.45
N HIS A 255 11.54 -17.32 22.75
CA HIS A 255 10.47 -18.07 22.10
C HIS A 255 9.70 -18.88 23.16
N PRO A 256 8.38 -18.67 23.32
CA PRO A 256 7.58 -17.66 22.64
C PRO A 256 7.95 -16.22 23.04
N VAL A 257 7.75 -15.26 22.14
CA VAL A 257 7.87 -13.83 22.49
C VAL A 257 6.66 -13.43 23.34
N LEU A 258 6.90 -12.85 24.52
CA LEU A 258 5.87 -12.40 25.45
C LEU A 258 6.08 -10.91 25.82
N PRO A 259 5.03 -10.18 26.21
CA PRO A 259 5.17 -8.79 26.63
C PRO A 259 6.00 -8.67 27.92
N VAL A 260 6.93 -7.72 27.94
CA VAL A 260 7.78 -7.37 29.08
C VAL A 260 7.30 -6.04 29.67
N ALA A 261 7.08 -6.03 30.99
CA ALA A 261 6.59 -4.85 31.69
C ALA A 261 7.64 -3.73 31.71
N GLY A 262 7.19 -2.50 31.46
CA GLY A 262 8.06 -1.32 31.38
C GLY A 262 8.76 -1.13 30.03
N GLU A 263 8.66 -2.10 29.12
CA GLU A 263 9.16 -2.01 27.75
C GLU A 263 8.00 -1.86 26.75
N ARG A 264 8.32 -1.45 25.52
CA ARG A 264 7.31 -1.34 24.45
C ARG A 264 7.04 -2.73 23.85
N ASN A 265 5.78 -3.16 23.93
CA ASN A 265 5.33 -4.45 23.37
C ASN A 265 4.43 -4.20 22.17
N VAL A 266 4.85 -4.69 21.00
CA VAL A 266 4.22 -4.41 19.72
C VAL A 266 3.67 -5.71 19.14
N LEU A 267 2.34 -5.79 19.09
CA LEU A 267 1.62 -6.89 18.47
C LEU A 267 1.25 -6.49 17.05
N ILE A 268 1.63 -7.29 16.06
CA ILE A 268 1.41 -6.99 14.65
C ILE A 268 0.62 -8.12 14.01
N THR A 269 -0.51 -7.78 13.39
CA THR A 269 -1.27 -8.72 12.57
C THR A 269 -1.30 -8.27 11.12
N SER A 270 -1.08 -9.20 10.20
CA SER A 270 -1.50 -9.03 8.81
C SER A 270 -2.89 -9.65 8.62
N ALA A 271 -3.73 -9.04 7.79
CA ALA A 271 -5.01 -9.64 7.41
C ALA A 271 -4.81 -11.09 6.93
N LEU A 272 -5.65 -11.99 7.42
CA LEU A 272 -5.62 -13.41 7.07
C LEU A 272 -6.04 -13.58 5.60
N PRO A 273 -5.15 -14.02 4.69
CA PRO A 273 -5.55 -14.33 3.32
C PRO A 273 -6.56 -15.50 3.28
N TYR A 274 -7.59 -15.35 2.44
CA TYR A 274 -8.47 -16.47 2.08
C TYR A 274 -7.67 -17.60 1.43
N VAL A 275 -7.74 -18.79 2.02
CA VAL A 275 -6.91 -19.93 1.63
C VAL A 275 -7.19 -20.40 0.20
N ASN A 276 -8.42 -20.26 -0.29
CA ASN A 276 -8.85 -20.87 -1.55
C ASN A 276 -8.35 -20.14 -2.81
N ASN A 277 -7.53 -19.09 -2.67
CA ASN A 277 -6.98 -18.31 -3.76
C ASN A 277 -5.48 -18.07 -3.59
N VAL A 278 -4.70 -18.37 -4.63
CA VAL A 278 -3.28 -17.98 -4.67
C VAL A 278 -3.17 -16.45 -4.59
N PRO A 279 -2.36 -15.89 -3.67
CA PRO A 279 -2.24 -14.45 -3.50
C PRO A 279 -1.48 -13.84 -4.68
N HIS A 280 -1.93 -12.68 -5.17
CA HIS A 280 -1.20 -11.87 -6.14
C HIS A 280 -0.41 -10.76 -5.46
N LEU A 281 0.44 -10.04 -6.22
CA LEU A 281 1.30 -8.99 -5.67
C LEU A 281 0.53 -7.92 -4.90
N GLY A 282 -0.68 -7.58 -5.35
CA GLY A 282 -1.59 -6.67 -4.65
C GLY A 282 -1.99 -7.13 -3.24
N ASN A 283 -2.27 -8.43 -3.04
CA ASN A 283 -2.53 -8.95 -1.70
C ASN A 283 -1.26 -8.91 -0.83
N ILE A 284 -0.11 -9.20 -1.44
CA ILE A 284 1.18 -9.23 -0.74
C ILE A 284 1.55 -7.84 -0.23
N ILE A 285 1.54 -6.82 -1.10
CA ILE A 285 1.90 -5.44 -0.71
C ILE A 285 0.93 -4.82 0.29
N GLY A 286 -0.38 -5.07 0.14
CA GLY A 286 -1.39 -4.44 1.00
C GLY A 286 -1.41 -4.99 2.43
N CYS A 287 -0.92 -6.21 2.63
CA CYS A 287 -1.01 -6.90 3.91
C CYS A 287 0.38 -7.35 4.40
N VAL A 288 0.81 -8.57 3.99
CA VAL A 288 1.95 -9.28 4.61
C VAL A 288 3.28 -8.56 4.42
N LEU A 289 3.56 -7.98 3.25
CA LEU A 289 4.83 -7.30 2.99
C LEU A 289 4.92 -5.96 3.75
N SER A 290 3.82 -5.21 3.83
CA SER A 290 3.78 -3.97 4.62
C SER A 290 3.99 -4.25 6.10
N ALA A 291 3.32 -5.27 6.64
CA ALA A 291 3.46 -5.68 8.04
C ALA A 291 4.88 -6.18 8.36
N ASP A 292 5.50 -6.93 7.44
CA ASP A 292 6.86 -7.45 7.60
C ASP A 292 7.90 -6.33 7.72
N VAL A 293 7.79 -5.27 6.93
CA VAL A 293 8.68 -4.09 7.04
C VAL A 293 8.59 -3.50 8.44
N PHE A 294 7.38 -3.24 8.94
CA PHE A 294 7.20 -2.67 10.26
C PHE A 294 7.65 -3.64 11.38
N ALA A 295 7.41 -4.95 11.23
CA ALA A 295 7.87 -5.95 12.18
C ALA A 295 9.40 -6.01 12.28
N ARG A 296 10.11 -5.99 11.14
CA ARG A 296 11.58 -5.96 11.11
C ARG A 296 12.13 -4.67 11.72
N TYR A 297 11.53 -3.53 11.40
CA TYR A 297 11.88 -2.25 12.02
C TYR A 297 11.66 -2.26 13.53
N SER A 298 10.51 -2.74 13.99
CA SER A 298 10.17 -2.89 15.42
C SER A 298 11.22 -3.72 16.18
N ARG A 299 11.68 -4.83 15.57
CA ARG A 299 12.77 -5.65 16.13
C ARG A 299 14.11 -4.90 16.16
N LEU A 300 14.46 -4.14 15.12
CA LEU A 300 15.67 -3.29 15.12
C LEU A 300 15.65 -2.23 16.21
N ARG A 301 14.46 -1.75 16.59
CA ARG A 301 14.23 -0.82 17.71
C ARG A 301 14.23 -1.49 19.09
N GLN A 302 14.49 -2.79 19.15
CA GLN A 302 14.49 -3.61 20.37
C GLN A 302 13.13 -3.63 21.08
N TRP A 303 12.03 -3.44 20.35
CA TRP A 303 10.69 -3.62 20.92
C TRP A 303 10.32 -5.10 20.94
N ASN A 304 9.63 -5.54 22.00
CA ASN A 304 9.09 -6.89 22.09
C ASN A 304 8.04 -7.06 21.01
N THR A 305 8.39 -7.76 19.93
CA THR A 305 7.58 -7.79 18.70
C THR A 305 7.05 -9.19 18.48
N LEU A 306 5.73 -9.31 18.37
CA LEU A 306 5.07 -10.52 17.90
C LEU A 306 4.33 -10.22 16.59
N TYR A 307 4.83 -10.76 15.47
CA TYR A 307 4.21 -10.64 14.16
C TYR A 307 3.56 -11.95 13.74
N LEU A 308 2.23 -11.94 13.60
CA LEU A 308 1.43 -13.11 13.28
C LEU A 308 0.51 -12.90 12.08
N CYS A 309 0.22 -14.01 11.41
CA CYS A 309 -0.77 -14.14 10.35
C CYS A 309 -1.18 -15.61 10.24
N GLY A 310 -1.98 -15.95 9.24
CA GLY A 310 -2.42 -17.30 8.96
C GLY A 310 -3.40 -17.31 7.80
N THR A 311 -3.94 -18.47 7.47
CA THR A 311 -4.96 -18.60 6.43
C THR A 311 -6.37 -18.57 7.00
N ASP A 312 -7.25 -17.80 6.37
CA ASP A 312 -8.70 -17.86 6.61
C ASP A 312 -9.31 -18.96 5.74
N GLU A 313 -9.88 -19.97 6.39
CA GLU A 313 -10.16 -21.27 5.77
C GLU A 313 -11.65 -21.62 5.71
N TYR A 314 -12.50 -20.92 6.45
CA TYR A 314 -13.92 -21.24 6.53
C TYR A 314 -14.78 -20.53 5.48
N GLY A 315 -16.02 -21.00 5.33
CA GLY A 315 -17.03 -20.35 4.52
C GLY A 315 -17.32 -21.01 3.17
N THR A 316 -18.35 -20.50 2.49
CA THR A 316 -18.93 -21.10 1.28
C THR A 316 -17.95 -21.18 0.11
N ALA A 317 -17.01 -20.23 0.03
CA ALA A 317 -16.03 -20.18 -1.06
C ALA A 317 -15.10 -21.40 -1.02
N THR A 318 -14.70 -21.83 0.18
CA THR A 318 -13.90 -23.05 0.40
C THR A 318 -14.70 -24.29 -0.01
N GLU A 319 -15.94 -24.45 0.46
CA GLU A 319 -16.79 -25.61 0.08
C GLU A 319 -16.99 -25.70 -1.44
N THR A 320 -17.20 -24.55 -2.10
CA THR A 320 -17.37 -24.47 -3.55
C THR A 320 -16.10 -24.89 -4.27
N LYS A 321 -14.95 -24.35 -3.84
CA LYS A 321 -13.67 -24.64 -4.47
C LYS A 321 -13.22 -26.09 -4.24
N ALA A 322 -13.49 -26.63 -3.06
CA ALA A 322 -13.29 -28.04 -2.73
C ALA A 322 -14.09 -28.93 -3.70
N MET A 323 -15.38 -28.63 -3.92
CA MET A 323 -16.23 -29.34 -4.86
C MET A 323 -15.73 -29.24 -6.31
N GLU A 324 -15.30 -28.06 -6.75
CA GLU A 324 -14.72 -27.85 -8.09
C GLU A 324 -13.43 -28.66 -8.32
N GLU A 325 -12.62 -28.86 -7.29
CA GLU A 325 -11.37 -29.63 -7.36
C GLU A 325 -11.53 -31.10 -6.98
N GLY A 326 -12.74 -31.55 -6.63
CA GLY A 326 -12.99 -32.93 -6.20
C GLY A 326 -12.34 -33.30 -4.86
N LEU A 327 -12.18 -32.33 -3.96
CA LEU A 327 -11.56 -32.46 -2.65
C LEU A 327 -12.56 -32.18 -1.52
N THR A 328 -12.24 -32.61 -0.30
CA THR A 328 -12.91 -32.12 0.91
C THR A 328 -12.46 -30.70 1.27
N PRO A 329 -13.25 -29.92 2.04
CA PRO A 329 -12.83 -28.60 2.51
C PRO A 329 -11.50 -28.61 3.29
N GLN A 330 -11.25 -29.62 4.13
CA GLN A 330 -9.98 -29.75 4.86
C GLN A 330 -8.80 -29.96 3.90
N GLU A 331 -8.92 -30.87 2.93
CA GLU A 331 -7.84 -31.18 1.99
C GLU A 331 -7.47 -29.97 1.11
N ILE A 332 -8.46 -29.20 0.64
CA ILE A 332 -8.16 -27.99 -0.12
C ILE A 332 -7.50 -26.92 0.74
N CYS A 333 -7.94 -26.75 1.99
CA CYS A 333 -7.31 -25.83 2.92
C CYS A 333 -5.87 -26.24 3.21
N ASP A 334 -5.59 -27.52 3.45
CA ASP A 334 -4.24 -28.05 3.70
C ASP A 334 -3.31 -27.78 2.52
N LYS A 335 -3.79 -28.08 1.31
CA LYS A 335 -3.06 -27.83 0.05
C LYS A 335 -2.69 -26.36 -0.08
N TYR A 336 -3.66 -25.46 0.07
CA TYR A 336 -3.42 -24.05 -0.18
C TYR A 336 -2.72 -23.33 0.98
N HIS A 337 -2.91 -23.75 2.22
CA HIS A 337 -2.13 -23.24 3.35
C HIS A 337 -0.62 -23.42 3.10
N ALA A 338 -0.21 -24.60 2.61
CA ALA A 338 1.17 -24.85 2.21
C ALA A 338 1.64 -23.91 1.09
N ILE A 339 0.82 -23.70 0.06
CA ILE A 339 1.13 -22.77 -1.05
C ILE A 339 1.35 -21.35 -0.51
N HIS A 340 0.46 -20.86 0.36
CA HIS A 340 0.62 -19.54 0.98
C HIS A 340 1.92 -19.44 1.80
N ALA A 341 2.18 -20.44 2.64
CA ALA A 341 3.38 -20.49 3.47
C ALA A 341 4.66 -20.45 2.63
N ASP A 342 4.71 -21.19 1.52
CA ASP A 342 5.87 -21.24 0.63
C ASP A 342 6.07 -19.92 -0.13
N ILE A 343 4.99 -19.30 -0.63
CA ILE A 343 5.04 -17.97 -1.24
C ILE A 343 5.61 -16.95 -0.24
N TYR A 344 5.06 -16.89 0.96
CA TYR A 344 5.49 -15.90 1.97
C TYR A 344 6.91 -16.16 2.47
N ARG A 345 7.34 -17.42 2.54
CA ARG A 345 8.73 -17.80 2.81
C ARG A 345 9.67 -17.30 1.72
N TRP A 346 9.31 -17.46 0.44
CA TRP A 346 10.11 -16.98 -0.68
C TRP A 346 10.21 -15.45 -0.71
N PHE A 347 9.11 -14.74 -0.44
CA PHE A 347 9.10 -13.28 -0.25
C PHE A 347 9.79 -12.82 1.05
N ASN A 348 10.34 -13.75 1.84
CA ASN A 348 11.04 -13.50 3.09
C ASN A 348 10.19 -12.72 4.10
N ILE A 349 8.93 -13.15 4.28
CA ILE A 349 8.05 -12.62 5.32
C ILE A 349 8.38 -13.30 6.65
N SER A 350 8.74 -12.50 7.66
CA SER A 350 9.29 -12.95 8.94
C SER A 350 8.22 -13.10 10.02
N PHE A 351 7.19 -13.91 9.76
CA PHE A 351 6.23 -14.27 10.80
C PHE A 351 6.91 -14.95 11.97
N ASP A 352 6.54 -14.57 13.19
CA ASP A 352 6.83 -15.36 14.39
C ASP A 352 5.91 -16.59 14.45
N THR A 353 4.70 -16.47 13.91
CA THR A 353 3.79 -17.60 13.66
C THR A 353 2.90 -17.36 12.45
N PHE A 354 2.76 -18.38 11.60
CA PHE A 354 1.82 -18.42 10.48
C PHE A 354 0.85 -19.59 10.69
N GLY A 355 -0.33 -19.29 11.23
CA GLY A 355 -1.30 -20.29 11.68
C GLY A 355 -2.50 -20.48 10.75
N ARG A 356 -3.58 -21.01 11.31
CA ARG A 356 -4.80 -21.44 10.59
C ARG A 356 -6.04 -21.18 11.43
N THR A 357 -7.18 -20.88 10.79
CA THR A 357 -8.45 -20.71 11.51
C THR A 357 -9.17 -22.03 11.80
N THR A 358 -8.83 -23.14 11.14
CA THR A 358 -9.45 -24.45 11.37
C THR A 358 -8.81 -25.23 12.53
N THR A 359 -8.84 -24.68 13.74
CA THR A 359 -8.20 -25.30 14.92
C THR A 359 -9.17 -25.43 16.11
N PRO A 360 -8.93 -26.35 17.05
CA PRO A 360 -9.74 -26.45 18.27
C PRO A 360 -9.75 -25.16 19.11
N TYR A 361 -8.63 -24.42 19.13
CA TYR A 361 -8.56 -23.12 19.81
C TYR A 361 -9.47 -22.07 19.15
N GLN A 362 -9.62 -22.07 17.83
CA GLN A 362 -10.61 -21.21 17.15
C GLN A 362 -12.00 -21.50 17.67
N THR A 363 -12.41 -22.77 17.68
CA THR A 363 -13.73 -23.16 18.18
C THR A 363 -13.94 -22.72 19.62
N LYS A 364 -12.97 -23.01 20.49
CA LYS A 364 -13.06 -22.66 21.91
C LYS A 364 -13.19 -21.14 22.14
N ILE A 365 -12.32 -20.34 21.52
CA ILE A 365 -12.28 -18.89 21.75
C ILE A 365 -13.49 -18.19 21.12
N THR A 366 -13.87 -18.58 19.90
CA THR A 366 -15.08 -18.04 19.26
C THR A 366 -16.33 -18.34 20.08
N GLN A 367 -16.45 -19.55 20.60
CA GLN A 367 -17.58 -19.93 21.47
C GLN A 367 -17.57 -19.16 22.79
N ASP A 368 -16.41 -18.93 23.43
CA ASP A 368 -16.30 -18.11 24.64
C ASP A 368 -16.78 -16.67 24.40
N ILE A 369 -16.26 -16.00 23.36
CA ILE A 369 -16.68 -14.64 22.99
C ILE A 369 -18.18 -14.59 22.71
N PHE A 370 -18.70 -15.56 21.96
CA PHE A 370 -20.13 -15.68 21.67
C PHE A 370 -20.97 -15.83 22.95
N GLN A 371 -20.58 -16.72 23.87
CA GLN A 371 -21.34 -16.93 25.11
C GLN A 371 -21.36 -15.67 25.99
N ARG A 372 -20.26 -14.91 26.02
CA ARG A 372 -20.20 -13.63 26.75
C ARG A 372 -21.12 -12.57 26.14
N LEU A 373 -21.20 -12.51 24.81
CA LEU A 373 -22.10 -11.61 24.10
C LEU A 373 -23.58 -12.02 24.28
N LEU A 374 -23.86 -13.33 24.24
CA LEU A 374 -25.20 -13.88 24.41
C LEU A 374 -25.74 -13.60 25.81
N THR A 375 -24.95 -13.91 26.85
CA THR A 375 -25.33 -13.69 28.26
C THR A 375 -25.55 -12.22 28.61
N ARG A 376 -24.94 -11.30 27.85
CA ARG A 376 -25.10 -9.83 28.01
C ARG A 376 -26.17 -9.22 27.10
N GLY A 377 -26.91 -10.02 26.35
CA GLY A 377 -28.03 -9.53 25.52
C GLY A 377 -27.61 -8.76 24.27
N PHE A 378 -26.40 -9.02 23.75
CA PHE A 378 -25.89 -8.47 22.48
C PHE A 378 -26.12 -9.39 21.28
N VAL A 379 -26.73 -10.56 21.50
CA VAL A 379 -27.10 -11.50 20.43
C VAL A 379 -28.62 -11.54 20.32
N LEU A 380 -29.13 -11.25 19.13
CA LEU A 380 -30.54 -11.41 18.78
C LEU A 380 -30.74 -12.73 18.03
N GLN A 381 -31.96 -13.26 18.08
CA GLN A 381 -32.36 -14.40 17.28
C GLN A 381 -33.57 -14.00 16.43
N ASP A 382 -33.51 -14.28 15.13
CA ASP A 382 -34.61 -14.03 14.19
C ASP A 382 -34.68 -15.15 13.14
N THR A 383 -35.78 -15.22 12.39
CA THR A 383 -35.97 -16.16 11.29
C THR A 383 -35.82 -15.45 9.95
N VAL A 384 -35.02 -16.03 9.05
CA VAL A 384 -34.83 -15.52 7.68
C VAL A 384 -35.44 -16.51 6.71
N GLU A 385 -36.22 -16.02 5.75
CA GLU A 385 -36.70 -16.82 4.63
C GLU A 385 -35.60 -16.99 3.58
N GLN A 386 -35.29 -18.25 3.24
CA GLN A 386 -34.24 -18.58 2.27
C GLN A 386 -34.72 -19.69 1.34
N LEU A 387 -34.17 -19.70 0.13
CA LEU A 387 -34.38 -20.79 -0.81
C LEU A 387 -33.57 -22.02 -0.40
N ARG A 388 -34.24 -23.15 -0.21
CA ARG A 388 -33.64 -24.46 0.07
C ARG A 388 -33.84 -25.38 -1.12
N CYS A 389 -32.75 -25.95 -1.63
CA CYS A 389 -32.82 -27.05 -2.57
C CYS A 389 -32.97 -28.36 -1.79
N GLU A 390 -34.11 -29.02 -1.93
CA GLU A 390 -34.38 -30.30 -1.23
C GLU A 390 -33.50 -31.43 -1.77
N GLN A 391 -33.18 -31.42 -3.07
CA GLN A 391 -32.32 -32.44 -3.70
C GLN A 391 -30.84 -32.30 -3.30
N CYS A 392 -30.32 -31.08 -3.20
CA CYS A 392 -28.97 -30.83 -2.67
C CYS A 392 -28.93 -30.77 -1.13
N ALA A 393 -30.09 -30.94 -0.47
CA ALA A 393 -30.27 -30.88 0.97
C ALA A 393 -29.61 -29.66 1.66
N ARG A 394 -29.62 -28.48 0.99
CA ARG A 394 -28.96 -27.26 1.49
C ARG A 394 -29.72 -25.99 1.15
N PHE A 395 -29.51 -24.96 1.96
CA PHE A 395 -29.90 -23.59 1.60
C PHE A 395 -28.99 -23.06 0.48
N LEU A 396 -29.55 -22.28 -0.43
CA LEU A 396 -28.86 -21.75 -1.59
C LEU A 396 -28.46 -20.30 -1.32
N ALA A 397 -27.16 -20.02 -1.44
CA ALA A 397 -26.69 -18.64 -1.59
C ALA A 397 -27.15 -18.08 -2.94
N ASP A 398 -27.29 -16.75 -3.05
CA ASP A 398 -27.79 -16.05 -4.24
C ASP A 398 -27.08 -16.48 -5.54
N ARG A 399 -25.76 -16.70 -5.47
CA ARG A 399 -24.93 -17.20 -6.59
C ARG A 399 -25.28 -18.60 -7.09
N PHE A 400 -26.00 -19.39 -6.31
CA PHE A 400 -26.47 -20.74 -6.68
C PHE A 400 -27.95 -20.75 -7.08
N VAL A 401 -28.57 -19.58 -7.20
CA VAL A 401 -29.96 -19.42 -7.64
C VAL A 401 -29.98 -18.66 -8.97
N GLU A 402 -30.65 -19.24 -9.96
CA GLU A 402 -31.10 -18.55 -11.17
C GLU A 402 -32.62 -18.52 -11.21
N GLY A 403 -33.21 -17.58 -11.92
CA GLY A 403 -34.65 -17.57 -12.14
C GLY A 403 -35.10 -16.39 -12.99
N VAL A 404 -36.42 -16.30 -13.18
CA VAL A 404 -37.04 -15.23 -13.95
C VAL A 404 -37.13 -13.96 -13.09
N CYS A 405 -36.57 -12.86 -13.58
CA CYS A 405 -36.62 -11.55 -12.95
C CYS A 405 -38.08 -11.10 -12.76
N PRO A 406 -38.51 -10.76 -11.53
CA PRO A 406 -39.89 -10.35 -11.28
C PRO A 406 -40.23 -8.98 -11.89
N PHE A 407 -39.22 -8.17 -12.23
CA PHE A 407 -39.37 -6.80 -12.75
C PHE A 407 -39.38 -6.70 -14.27
N CYS A 408 -38.45 -7.37 -14.97
CA CYS A 408 -38.31 -7.25 -16.43
C CYS A 408 -38.52 -8.57 -17.20
N GLY A 409 -38.80 -9.67 -16.50
CA GLY A 409 -39.04 -10.98 -17.12
C GLY A 409 -37.80 -11.68 -17.70
N TYR A 410 -36.58 -11.19 -17.44
CA TYR A 410 -35.35 -11.88 -17.85
C TYR A 410 -35.25 -13.26 -17.21
N GLU A 411 -35.07 -14.32 -18.00
CA GLU A 411 -35.21 -15.71 -17.53
C GLU A 411 -34.03 -16.25 -16.72
N GLU A 412 -32.86 -15.59 -16.79
CA GLU A 412 -31.60 -16.03 -16.19
C GLU A 412 -31.08 -15.02 -15.15
N ALA A 413 -31.98 -14.35 -14.42
CA ALA A 413 -31.58 -13.45 -13.34
C ALA A 413 -30.96 -14.22 -12.17
N ARG A 414 -29.95 -13.63 -11.54
CA ARG A 414 -29.28 -14.19 -10.36
C ARG A 414 -30.04 -13.84 -9.09
N GLY A 415 -29.78 -14.54 -7.99
CA GLY A 415 -30.45 -14.33 -6.71
C GLY A 415 -30.25 -12.94 -6.08
N ASP A 416 -29.19 -12.23 -6.47
CA ASP A 416 -28.78 -10.93 -5.93
C ASP A 416 -29.05 -9.77 -6.89
N GLN A 417 -28.99 -10.03 -8.19
CA GLN A 417 -29.11 -9.01 -9.22
C GLN A 417 -29.62 -9.58 -10.55
N CYS A 418 -30.47 -8.82 -11.24
CA CYS A 418 -30.81 -9.08 -12.63
C CYS A 418 -29.86 -8.34 -13.58
N ASP A 419 -29.01 -9.06 -14.31
CA ASP A 419 -28.03 -8.44 -15.21
C ASP A 419 -28.64 -7.69 -16.41
N LYS A 420 -29.88 -8.04 -16.80
CA LYS A 420 -30.58 -7.35 -17.89
C LYS A 420 -31.09 -5.95 -17.54
N CYS A 421 -31.65 -5.75 -16.34
CA CYS A 421 -32.23 -4.47 -15.93
C CYS A 421 -31.45 -3.78 -14.80
N GLY A 422 -30.39 -4.42 -14.29
CA GLY A 422 -29.52 -3.91 -13.22
C GLY A 422 -30.12 -3.93 -11.81
N LYS A 423 -31.40 -4.32 -11.65
CA LYS A 423 -32.10 -4.28 -10.36
C LYS A 423 -31.51 -5.29 -9.38
N LEU A 424 -31.18 -4.82 -8.18
CA LEU A 424 -30.85 -5.66 -7.03
C LEU A 424 -32.14 -6.26 -6.46
N ILE A 425 -32.13 -7.56 -6.21
CA ILE A 425 -33.29 -8.35 -5.78
C ILE A 425 -32.87 -9.32 -4.69
N ASN A 426 -33.82 -9.79 -3.87
CA ASN A 426 -33.58 -10.94 -2.99
C ASN A 426 -33.93 -12.24 -3.73
N ALA A 427 -33.19 -13.32 -3.48
CA ALA A 427 -33.37 -14.57 -4.22
C ALA A 427 -34.79 -15.15 -4.10
N ILE A 428 -35.47 -14.91 -2.97
CA ILE A 428 -36.86 -15.34 -2.74
C ILE A 428 -37.87 -14.60 -3.65
N GLU A 429 -37.50 -13.46 -4.24
CA GLU A 429 -38.35 -12.69 -5.14
C GLU A 429 -38.31 -13.22 -6.58
N LEU A 430 -37.34 -14.09 -6.92
CA LEU A 430 -37.24 -14.69 -8.25
C LEU A 430 -38.45 -15.55 -8.56
N LYS A 431 -39.01 -15.38 -9.77
CA LYS A 431 -40.04 -16.26 -10.29
C LYS A 431 -39.38 -17.51 -10.89
N LYS A 432 -39.96 -18.69 -10.65
CA LYS A 432 -39.37 -19.98 -11.09
C LYS A 432 -37.89 -20.09 -10.72
N PRO A 433 -37.53 -19.95 -9.43
CA PRO A 433 -36.15 -20.10 -9.03
C PRO A 433 -35.68 -21.52 -9.35
N GLN A 434 -34.39 -21.66 -9.66
CA GLN A 434 -33.75 -22.90 -10.03
C GLN A 434 -32.38 -22.99 -9.36
N CYS A 435 -32.05 -24.15 -8.83
CA CYS A 435 -30.73 -24.41 -8.29
C CYS A 435 -29.72 -24.55 -9.43
N LYS A 436 -28.64 -23.75 -9.43
CA LYS A 436 -27.56 -23.86 -10.43
C LYS A 436 -26.87 -25.22 -10.45
N VAL A 437 -26.89 -25.94 -9.32
CA VAL A 437 -26.12 -27.18 -9.15
C VAL A 437 -26.86 -28.38 -9.71
N CYS A 438 -28.09 -28.62 -9.27
CA CYS A 438 -28.87 -29.81 -9.68
C CYS A 438 -30.02 -29.49 -10.64
N ARG A 439 -30.24 -28.21 -10.97
CA ARG A 439 -31.34 -27.74 -11.81
C ARG A 439 -32.75 -28.00 -11.26
N SER A 440 -32.88 -28.42 -9.99
CA SER A 440 -34.18 -28.55 -9.31
C SER A 440 -34.77 -27.19 -8.91
N CYS A 441 -36.08 -27.15 -8.66
CA CYS A 441 -36.76 -25.97 -8.10
C CYS A 441 -36.54 -25.93 -6.58
N PRO A 442 -35.89 -24.89 -6.02
CA PRO A 442 -35.79 -24.70 -4.58
C PRO A 442 -37.11 -24.16 -4.01
N VAL A 443 -37.33 -24.40 -2.72
CA VAL A 443 -38.51 -23.98 -1.97
C VAL A 443 -38.12 -22.97 -0.90
N VAL A 444 -38.98 -22.00 -0.62
CA VAL A 444 -38.75 -21.06 0.50
C VAL A 444 -38.96 -21.81 1.82
N ARG A 445 -37.98 -21.69 2.72
CA ARG A 445 -38.03 -22.23 4.09
C ARG A 445 -37.52 -21.15 5.06
N SER A 446 -38.18 -21.03 6.20
CA SER A 446 -37.71 -20.18 7.29
C SER A 446 -36.56 -20.87 8.03
N SER A 447 -35.49 -20.14 8.28
CA SER A 447 -34.26 -20.62 8.92
C SER A 447 -33.92 -19.71 10.10
N ARG A 448 -33.69 -20.28 11.30
CA ARG A 448 -33.29 -19.50 12.48
C ARG A 448 -31.85 -19.00 12.32
N HIS A 449 -31.62 -17.74 12.65
CA HIS A 449 -30.31 -17.09 12.61
C HIS A 449 -30.06 -16.23 13.84
N LEU A 450 -28.79 -16.15 14.22
CA LEU A 450 -28.30 -15.24 15.26
C LEU A 450 -27.72 -13.98 14.63
N PHE A 451 -27.92 -12.85 15.30
CA PHE A 451 -27.44 -11.53 14.88
C PHE A 451 -26.68 -10.86 16.01
N LEU A 452 -25.53 -10.27 15.70
CA LEU A 452 -24.84 -9.37 16.61
C LEU A 452 -25.54 -8.01 16.59
N ASP A 453 -26.00 -7.56 17.75
CA ASP A 453 -26.72 -6.30 17.96
C ASP A 453 -25.72 -5.12 18.01
N LEU A 454 -25.15 -4.80 16.85
CA LEU A 454 -24.26 -3.64 16.70
C LEU A 454 -24.87 -2.31 17.18
N PRO A 455 -26.18 -2.01 16.95
CA PRO A 455 -26.79 -0.80 17.50
C PRO A 455 -26.59 -0.63 19.02
N LYS A 456 -26.76 -1.71 19.80
CA LYS A 456 -26.53 -1.65 21.26
C LYS A 456 -25.08 -1.44 21.65
N LEU A 457 -24.14 -1.82 20.78
CA LEU A 457 -22.70 -1.72 21.01
C LEU A 457 -22.10 -0.42 20.48
N GLU A 458 -22.83 0.31 19.63
CA GLU A 458 -22.36 1.51 18.92
C GLU A 458 -21.79 2.57 19.86
N LYS A 459 -22.50 2.90 20.95
CA LYS A 459 -22.02 3.90 21.92
C LYS A 459 -20.66 3.55 22.52
N ARG A 460 -20.44 2.29 22.90
CA ARG A 460 -19.18 1.84 23.49
C ARG A 460 -18.05 1.84 22.47
N LEU A 461 -18.38 1.51 21.23
CA LEU A 461 -17.45 1.60 20.11
C LEU A 461 -17.03 3.05 19.85
N GLU A 462 -17.99 3.99 19.82
CA GLU A 462 -17.71 5.43 19.65
C GLU A 462 -16.87 5.97 20.80
N ASP A 463 -17.15 5.58 22.04
CA ASP A 463 -16.35 5.97 23.22
C ASP A 463 -14.90 5.49 23.11
N TRP A 464 -14.69 4.26 22.63
CA TRP A 464 -13.35 3.72 22.37
C TRP A 464 -12.66 4.47 21.24
N LEU A 465 -13.31 4.63 20.08
CA LEU A 465 -12.76 5.35 18.93
C LEU A 465 -12.45 6.81 19.26
N GLY A 466 -13.29 7.48 20.04
CA GLY A 466 -13.07 8.86 20.48
C GLY A 466 -11.82 9.03 21.35
N LYS A 467 -11.43 7.99 22.08
CA LYS A 467 -10.21 7.96 22.90
C LYS A 467 -8.97 7.56 22.10
N THR A 468 -9.10 6.62 21.16
CA THR A 468 -7.95 6.01 20.48
C THR A 468 -7.62 6.62 19.13
N LEU A 469 -8.59 7.18 18.40
CA LEU A 469 -8.33 7.78 17.08
C LEU A 469 -7.48 9.06 17.14
N PRO A 470 -7.75 10.03 18.04
CA PRO A 470 -6.93 11.24 18.12
C PRO A 470 -5.47 10.90 18.49
N GLY A 471 -4.51 11.40 17.69
CA GLY A 471 -3.08 11.15 17.92
C GLY A 471 -2.59 9.76 17.52
N SER A 472 -3.44 8.87 17.01
CA SER A 472 -3.01 7.60 16.41
C SER A 472 -2.43 7.77 15.00
N ASP A 473 -1.87 6.70 14.47
CA ASP A 473 -1.39 6.57 13.09
C ASP A 473 -2.34 5.72 12.23
N TRP A 474 -3.63 5.68 12.57
CA TRP A 474 -4.64 5.11 11.65
C TRP A 474 -4.59 5.84 10.32
N THR A 475 -4.60 5.08 9.23
CA THR A 475 -4.55 5.66 7.89
C THR A 475 -5.82 6.49 7.61
N PRO A 476 -5.71 7.58 6.83
CA PRO A 476 -6.84 8.48 6.58
C PRO A 476 -8.07 7.78 5.97
N ASN A 477 -7.85 6.86 5.03
CA ASN A 477 -8.90 6.05 4.41
C ASN A 477 -9.65 5.17 5.44
N ALA A 478 -8.94 4.52 6.37
CA ALA A 478 -9.53 3.72 7.42
C ALA A 478 -10.42 4.58 8.34
N ARG A 479 -9.93 5.75 8.77
CA ARG A 479 -10.70 6.70 9.58
C ARG A 479 -11.97 7.15 8.86
N PHE A 480 -11.87 7.45 7.57
CA PHE A 480 -13.01 7.86 6.75
C PHE A 480 -14.06 6.76 6.64
N ILE A 481 -13.65 5.52 6.33
CA ILE A 481 -14.56 4.37 6.22
C ILE A 481 -15.32 4.17 7.53
N ILE A 482 -14.63 4.11 8.67
CA ILE A 482 -15.26 3.89 9.98
C ILE A 482 -16.24 5.01 10.34
N ARG A 483 -15.87 6.28 10.13
CA ARG A 483 -16.77 7.41 10.36
C ARG A 483 -17.99 7.38 9.45
N SER A 484 -17.83 6.94 8.20
CA SER A 484 -18.96 6.78 7.27
C SER A 484 -19.94 5.72 7.78
N TRP A 485 -19.44 4.57 8.22
CA TRP A 485 -20.28 3.49 8.75
C TRP A 485 -21.03 3.89 10.02
N LEU A 486 -20.40 4.63 10.93
CA LEU A 486 -21.05 5.16 12.13
C LEU A 486 -22.12 6.20 11.80
N ARG A 487 -21.82 7.13 10.88
CA ARG A 487 -22.77 8.16 10.44
C ARG A 487 -24.05 7.55 9.86
N ASP A 488 -23.93 6.43 9.15
CA ASP A 488 -25.07 5.76 8.52
C ASP A 488 -25.91 4.92 9.53
N GLY A 489 -25.42 4.76 10.76
CA GLY A 489 -26.01 3.97 11.84
C GLY A 489 -25.72 2.47 11.71
N LEU A 490 -25.22 1.84 12.76
CA LEU A 490 -24.93 0.41 12.73
C LEU A 490 -26.23 -0.39 12.77
N LYS A 491 -26.26 -1.50 12.02
CA LYS A 491 -27.41 -2.41 11.93
C LYS A 491 -27.05 -3.77 12.49
N PRO A 492 -28.00 -4.54 13.04
CA PRO A 492 -27.75 -5.92 13.44
C PRO A 492 -27.17 -6.73 12.28
N ARG A 493 -26.13 -7.52 12.52
CA ARG A 493 -25.46 -8.32 11.48
C ARG A 493 -25.61 -9.80 11.79
N CYS A 494 -26.09 -10.58 10.81
CA CYS A 494 -26.22 -12.02 10.94
C CYS A 494 -24.85 -12.70 11.07
N ILE A 495 -24.64 -13.40 12.18
CA ILE A 495 -23.39 -14.07 12.54
C ILE A 495 -23.44 -15.59 12.36
N THR A 496 -24.48 -16.13 11.73
CA THR A 496 -24.64 -17.58 11.50
C THR A 496 -24.91 -17.89 10.03
N ARG A 497 -24.50 -19.07 9.57
CA ARG A 497 -24.76 -19.55 8.21
C ARG A 497 -25.13 -21.03 8.22
N ASP A 498 -25.97 -21.40 7.26
CA ASP A 498 -26.32 -22.79 6.94
C ASP A 498 -25.22 -23.44 6.09
N LEU A 499 -24.06 -23.67 6.69
CA LEU A 499 -22.91 -24.34 6.08
C LEU A 499 -22.46 -25.48 6.97
N LYS A 500 -21.69 -26.41 6.41
CA LYS A 500 -21.05 -27.49 7.16
C LYS A 500 -19.62 -27.12 7.55
N TRP A 501 -18.93 -26.35 6.70
CA TRP A 501 -17.56 -25.92 6.91
C TRP A 501 -17.46 -24.56 7.61
N GLY A 502 -17.35 -24.58 8.94
CA GLY A 502 -17.25 -23.41 9.80
C GLY A 502 -17.17 -23.77 11.28
N THR A 503 -16.94 -22.77 12.13
CA THR A 503 -16.97 -22.96 13.59
C THR A 503 -18.40 -23.28 14.06
N PRO A 504 -18.65 -24.38 14.79
CA PRO A 504 -20.00 -24.76 15.21
C PRO A 504 -20.57 -23.81 16.27
N VAL A 505 -21.89 -23.57 16.21
CA VAL A 505 -22.61 -22.70 17.14
C VAL A 505 -23.07 -23.52 18.37
N PRO A 506 -22.70 -23.13 19.61
CA PRO A 506 -23.01 -23.89 20.82
C PRO A 506 -24.40 -23.51 21.37
N LEU A 507 -25.44 -23.71 20.57
CA LEU A 507 -26.83 -23.38 20.93
C LEU A 507 -27.81 -24.42 20.36
N GLU A 508 -28.82 -24.79 21.15
CA GLU A 508 -29.84 -25.76 20.74
C GLU A 508 -30.62 -25.27 19.50
N GLY A 509 -30.76 -26.15 18.50
CA GLY A 509 -31.39 -25.86 17.22
C GLY A 509 -30.45 -25.22 16.19
N PHE A 510 -29.14 -25.17 16.47
CA PHE A 510 -28.08 -24.69 15.56
C PHE A 510 -27.04 -25.77 15.22
N GLU A 511 -27.36 -27.06 15.42
CA GLU A 511 -26.44 -28.19 15.24
C GLU A 511 -25.92 -28.32 13.79
N ASP A 512 -26.74 -27.89 12.82
CA ASP A 512 -26.40 -27.87 11.38
C ASP A 512 -25.98 -26.48 10.87
N LYS A 513 -25.59 -25.58 11.78
CA LYS A 513 -25.19 -24.21 11.48
C LYS A 513 -23.82 -23.90 12.05
N VAL A 514 -23.14 -23.00 11.36
CA VAL A 514 -21.82 -22.51 11.76
C VAL A 514 -21.84 -20.98 11.92
N PHE A 515 -20.87 -20.45 12.63
CA PHE A 515 -20.62 -19.02 12.64
C PHE A 515 -20.25 -18.53 11.24
N TYR A 516 -20.72 -17.33 10.93
CA TYR A 516 -20.36 -16.66 9.70
C TYR A 516 -18.89 -16.24 9.75
N VAL A 517 -18.12 -16.55 8.72
CA VAL A 517 -16.67 -16.29 8.65
C VAL A 517 -16.29 -14.85 9.00
N TRP A 518 -17.10 -13.86 8.60
CA TRP A 518 -16.79 -12.45 8.90
C TRP A 518 -17.03 -12.05 10.37
N PHE A 519 -17.67 -12.90 11.18
CA PHE A 519 -17.70 -12.77 12.63
C PHE A 519 -16.45 -13.36 13.27
N ASP A 520 -16.02 -14.57 12.90
CA ASP A 520 -14.98 -15.30 13.62
C ASP A 520 -13.58 -15.29 12.96
N ALA A 521 -13.43 -14.83 11.72
CA ALA A 521 -12.11 -14.71 11.08
C ALA A 521 -11.18 -13.76 11.84
N THR A 522 -11.72 -12.67 12.40
CA THR A 522 -10.96 -11.73 13.25
C THR A 522 -10.56 -12.34 14.61
N ILE A 523 -11.31 -13.33 15.09
CA ILE A 523 -10.94 -14.14 16.26
C ILE A 523 -9.79 -15.10 15.92
N GLY A 524 -9.59 -15.39 14.63
CA GLY A 524 -8.44 -16.11 14.09
C GLY A 524 -7.10 -15.59 14.60
N TYR A 525 -6.92 -14.27 14.78
CA TYR A 525 -5.68 -13.72 15.34
C TYR A 525 -5.39 -14.22 16.77
N LEU A 526 -6.43 -14.32 17.60
CA LEU A 526 -6.34 -14.79 18.97
C LEU A 526 -6.04 -16.28 19.00
N SER A 527 -6.76 -17.07 18.19
CA SER A 527 -6.60 -18.52 18.15
C SER A 527 -5.25 -18.94 17.55
N ILE A 528 -4.73 -18.23 16.55
CA ILE A 528 -3.38 -18.43 16.03
C ILE A 528 -2.34 -18.17 17.13
N THR A 529 -2.53 -17.12 17.92
CA THR A 529 -1.64 -16.83 19.06
C THR A 529 -1.75 -17.88 20.15
N ALA A 530 -2.95 -18.40 20.42
CA ALA A 530 -3.17 -19.49 21.38
C ALA A 530 -2.54 -20.82 20.95
N ASN A 531 -2.47 -21.08 19.64
CA ASN A 531 -1.72 -22.22 19.10
C ASN A 531 -0.20 -22.02 19.19
N TYR A 532 0.27 -20.76 19.25
CA TYR A 532 1.69 -20.42 19.40
C TYR A 532 2.16 -20.46 20.87
N THR A 533 1.31 -20.03 21.80
CA THR A 533 1.62 -20.00 23.24
C THR A 533 0.36 -20.11 24.10
N ASP A 534 0.46 -20.81 25.22
CA ASP A 534 -0.59 -20.92 26.23
C ASP A 534 -0.88 -19.58 26.91
N GLN A 535 0.11 -18.70 26.99
CA GLN A 535 0.05 -17.35 27.55
C GLN A 535 -0.48 -16.28 26.57
N TRP A 536 -1.24 -16.66 25.54
CA TRP A 536 -1.71 -15.74 24.49
C TRP A 536 -2.53 -14.55 25.02
N GLU A 537 -3.21 -14.72 26.17
CA GLU A 537 -3.98 -13.66 26.83
C GLU A 537 -3.07 -12.50 27.29
N ARG A 538 -1.78 -12.74 27.54
CA ARG A 538 -0.83 -11.64 27.85
C ARG A 538 -0.67 -10.66 26.69
N TRP A 539 -0.92 -11.11 25.46
CA TRP A 539 -0.93 -10.26 24.26
C TRP A 539 -2.32 -9.67 23.99
N TRP A 540 -3.36 -10.50 24.07
CA TRP A 540 -4.70 -10.16 23.59
C TRP A 540 -5.67 -9.68 24.66
N LYS A 541 -5.32 -9.73 25.95
CA LYS A 541 -6.13 -9.24 27.07
C LYS A 541 -5.31 -8.34 28.02
N ASN A 542 -4.48 -7.48 27.43
CA ASN A 542 -3.53 -6.62 28.15
C ASN A 542 -3.33 -5.27 27.43
N PRO A 543 -4.42 -4.48 27.25
CA PRO A 543 -4.39 -3.24 26.48
C PRO A 543 -3.47 -2.17 27.08
N GLU A 544 -3.12 -2.26 28.37
CA GLU A 544 -2.24 -1.30 29.04
C GLU A 544 -0.77 -1.45 28.63
N GLN A 545 -0.34 -2.65 28.21
CA GLN A 545 1.07 -2.94 27.89
C GLN A 545 1.31 -3.23 26.41
N VAL A 546 0.27 -3.47 25.62
CA VAL A 546 0.38 -3.94 24.23
C VAL A 546 -0.17 -2.91 23.26
N ASP A 547 0.69 -2.51 22.32
CA ASP A 547 0.32 -1.71 21.17
C ASP A 547 0.01 -2.63 19.98
N LEU A 548 -1.28 -2.77 19.62
CA LEU A 548 -1.71 -3.57 18.47
C LEU A 548 -1.71 -2.75 17.17
N TYR A 549 -0.96 -3.23 16.17
CA TYR A 549 -0.93 -2.74 14.80
C TYR A 549 -1.57 -3.77 13.85
N GLN A 550 -2.52 -3.35 13.03
CA GLN A 550 -3.18 -4.24 12.07
C GLN A 550 -3.02 -3.74 10.63
N PHE A 551 -2.46 -4.57 9.76
CA PHE A 551 -2.20 -4.27 8.35
C PHE A 551 -3.19 -4.99 7.45
N MET A 552 -3.85 -4.25 6.56
CA MET A 552 -4.88 -4.79 5.67
C MET A 552 -5.11 -3.90 4.44
N ALA A 553 -5.86 -4.41 3.46
CA ALA A 553 -6.46 -3.58 2.43
C ALA A 553 -7.76 -2.90 2.92
N LYS A 554 -8.18 -1.82 2.26
CA LYS A 554 -9.30 -0.96 2.68
C LYS A 554 -10.66 -1.67 2.85
N ASP A 555 -10.87 -2.80 2.16
CA ASP A 555 -12.08 -3.63 2.26
C ASP A 555 -12.24 -4.31 3.62
N ASN A 556 -11.13 -4.61 4.30
CA ASN A 556 -11.15 -5.27 5.61
C ASN A 556 -11.39 -4.32 6.79
N VAL A 557 -11.34 -3.00 6.56
CA VAL A 557 -11.46 -1.97 7.60
C VAL A 557 -12.72 -2.13 8.47
N PRO A 558 -13.94 -2.34 7.94
CA PRO A 558 -15.14 -2.43 8.77
C PRO A 558 -15.09 -3.58 9.79
N PHE A 559 -14.43 -4.69 9.46
CA PHE A 559 -14.36 -5.85 10.37
C PHE A 559 -13.43 -5.59 11.56
N HIS A 560 -12.38 -4.80 11.35
CA HIS A 560 -11.34 -4.53 12.34
C HIS A 560 -11.57 -3.24 13.13
N GLY A 561 -12.26 -2.26 12.52
CA GLY A 561 -12.64 -1.02 13.18
C GLY A 561 -14.07 -0.99 13.75
N LEU A 562 -14.94 -1.96 13.41
CA LEU A 562 -16.31 -2.07 13.95
C LEU A 562 -16.58 -3.46 14.53
N VAL A 563 -16.59 -4.51 13.69
CA VAL A 563 -17.17 -5.82 14.06
C VAL A 563 -16.43 -6.48 15.22
N PHE A 564 -15.10 -6.62 15.11
CA PHE A 564 -14.29 -7.20 16.17
C PHE A 564 -14.25 -6.31 17.43
N PRO A 565 -13.99 -4.99 17.35
CA PRO A 565 -14.08 -4.12 18.52
C PRO A 565 -15.44 -4.19 19.23
N CYS A 566 -16.57 -4.18 18.51
CA CYS A 566 -17.89 -4.37 19.12
C CYS A 566 -18.00 -5.71 19.84
N SER A 567 -17.54 -6.79 19.21
CA SER A 567 -17.57 -8.15 19.79
C SER A 567 -16.72 -8.24 21.06
N ALA A 568 -15.50 -7.70 21.01
CA ALA A 568 -14.56 -7.70 22.13
C ALA A 568 -15.00 -6.79 23.28
N LEU A 569 -15.48 -5.57 22.98
CA LEU A 569 -16.03 -4.66 23.99
C LEU A 569 -17.28 -5.24 24.63
N GLY A 570 -18.19 -5.82 23.84
CA GLY A 570 -19.40 -6.49 24.33
C GLY A 570 -19.13 -7.74 25.16
N ALA A 571 -18.01 -8.42 24.92
CA ALA A 571 -17.58 -9.57 25.72
C ALA A 571 -17.01 -9.18 27.10
N GLU A 572 -16.58 -7.92 27.28
CA GLU A 572 -16.11 -7.34 28.55
C GLU A 572 -15.00 -8.14 29.23
N ASP A 573 -14.00 -8.56 28.46
CA ASP A 573 -12.93 -9.45 28.93
C ASP A 573 -11.52 -8.83 28.79
N ASN A 574 -11.46 -7.51 28.97
CA ASN A 574 -10.22 -6.71 28.92
C ASN A 574 -9.38 -6.91 27.63
N TYR A 575 -10.02 -7.06 26.48
CA TYR A 575 -9.32 -7.32 25.22
C TYR A 575 -8.43 -6.15 24.78
N THR A 576 -7.25 -6.49 24.26
CA THR A 576 -6.38 -5.59 23.51
C THR A 576 -7.05 -5.25 22.18
N LEU A 577 -7.37 -3.97 21.98
CA LEU A 577 -7.94 -3.46 20.72
C LEU A 577 -6.88 -2.75 19.88
N VAL A 578 -7.17 -2.61 18.59
CA VAL A 578 -6.21 -2.02 17.63
C VAL A 578 -5.88 -0.57 17.99
N LYS A 579 -4.59 -0.29 18.19
CA LYS A 579 -4.08 1.06 18.41
C LYS A 579 -3.87 1.79 17.09
N ASN A 580 -3.32 1.09 16.09
CA ASN A 580 -3.05 1.64 14.75
C ASN A 580 -3.54 0.70 13.66
N LEU A 581 -4.58 1.11 12.93
CA LEU A 581 -5.12 0.37 11.79
C LEU A 581 -4.54 0.93 10.50
N ILE A 582 -3.71 0.14 9.84
CA ILE A 582 -2.94 0.51 8.65
C ILE A 582 -3.61 -0.12 7.42
N ALA A 583 -4.46 0.66 6.76
CA ALA A 583 -5.17 0.23 5.56
C ALA A 583 -4.55 0.83 4.29
N THR A 584 -4.18 0.00 3.32
CA THR A 584 -3.73 0.47 2.00
C THR A 584 -4.87 0.60 1.00
N GLU A 585 -4.66 1.44 0.00
CA GLU A 585 -5.41 1.43 -1.25
C GLU A 585 -5.01 0.19 -2.10
N TYR A 586 -5.58 0.05 -3.30
CA TYR A 586 -5.32 -1.13 -4.13
C TYR A 586 -4.06 -0.96 -5.01
N LEU A 587 -3.35 -2.07 -5.23
CA LEU A 587 -2.38 -2.19 -6.31
C LEU A 587 -3.08 -2.77 -7.54
N ASN A 588 -3.09 -1.99 -8.62
CA ASN A 588 -3.49 -2.39 -9.96
C ASN A 588 -2.30 -3.02 -10.70
N TYR A 589 -2.58 -3.68 -11.81
CA TYR A 589 -1.57 -4.32 -12.65
C TYR A 589 -1.64 -3.74 -14.07
N GLU A 590 -0.59 -3.02 -14.46
CA GLU A 590 -0.54 -2.18 -15.66
C GLU A 590 -1.78 -1.26 -15.71
N ASP A 591 -2.56 -1.31 -16.78
CA ASP A 591 -3.77 -0.52 -17.02
C ASP A 591 -5.05 -1.13 -16.41
N GLY A 592 -4.93 -2.25 -15.67
CA GLY A 592 -6.09 -3.01 -15.20
C GLY A 592 -5.92 -3.64 -13.82
N LYS A 593 -6.73 -4.68 -13.58
CA LYS A 593 -6.74 -5.45 -12.32
C LYS A 593 -6.17 -6.84 -12.52
N PHE A 594 -5.53 -7.36 -11.47
CA PHE A 594 -5.17 -8.78 -11.37
C PHE A 594 -6.40 -9.67 -11.67
N SER A 595 -6.22 -10.68 -12.51
CA SER A 595 -7.30 -11.59 -12.89
C SER A 595 -6.77 -12.98 -13.21
N LYS A 596 -7.01 -13.93 -12.29
CA LYS A 596 -6.64 -15.32 -12.49
C LYS A 596 -7.36 -15.96 -13.68
N SER A 597 -8.65 -15.66 -13.85
CA SER A 597 -9.46 -16.20 -14.94
C SER A 597 -9.02 -15.71 -16.33
N ARG A 598 -8.49 -14.48 -16.43
CA ARG A 598 -7.94 -13.92 -17.67
C ARG A 598 -6.43 -14.12 -17.83
N GLY A 599 -5.76 -14.72 -16.85
CA GLY A 599 -4.30 -14.86 -16.84
C GLY A 599 -3.56 -13.52 -16.85
N VAL A 600 -4.13 -12.49 -16.21
CA VAL A 600 -3.56 -11.13 -16.14
C VAL A 600 -2.98 -10.89 -14.75
N GLY A 601 -1.70 -10.51 -14.71
CA GLY A 601 -0.99 -10.17 -13.49
C GLY A 601 -0.05 -11.26 -12.98
N VAL A 602 0.86 -10.85 -12.11
CA VAL A 602 1.81 -11.74 -11.43
C VAL A 602 1.21 -12.26 -10.13
N PHE A 603 1.17 -13.58 -9.99
CA PHE A 603 0.77 -14.26 -8.76
C PHE A 603 2.01 -14.70 -7.96
N GLY A 604 1.87 -14.86 -6.65
CA GLY A 604 3.00 -15.09 -5.74
C GLY A 604 3.80 -16.36 -6.06
N ASP A 605 3.12 -17.41 -6.53
CA ASP A 605 3.72 -18.67 -6.99
C ASP A 605 4.49 -18.53 -8.31
N MET A 606 4.19 -17.52 -9.12
CA MET A 606 4.83 -17.26 -10.41
C MET A 606 6.04 -16.33 -10.28
N ALA A 607 6.14 -15.54 -9.20
CA ALA A 607 7.20 -14.56 -9.02
C ALA A 607 8.60 -15.21 -8.97
N GLN A 608 8.71 -16.39 -8.34
CA GLN A 608 9.93 -17.18 -8.25
C GLN A 608 10.45 -17.68 -9.61
N ASP A 609 9.57 -17.86 -10.59
CA ASP A 609 9.91 -18.39 -11.93
C ASP A 609 10.36 -17.30 -12.91
N THR A 610 10.46 -16.05 -12.46
CA THR A 610 10.86 -14.92 -13.31
C THR A 610 12.37 -14.75 -13.41
N GLY A 611 13.14 -15.40 -12.54
CA GLY A 611 14.57 -15.16 -12.35
C GLY A 611 14.89 -13.83 -11.66
N ILE A 612 13.88 -13.03 -11.29
CA ILE A 612 14.05 -11.81 -10.50
C ILE A 612 14.03 -12.17 -9.01
N PRO A 613 15.08 -11.83 -8.23
CA PRO A 613 15.14 -12.15 -6.80
C PRO A 613 14.02 -11.49 -5.97
N ALA A 614 13.60 -12.14 -4.89
CA ALA A 614 12.54 -11.67 -3.99
C ALA A 614 12.75 -10.22 -3.51
N ASP A 615 13.98 -9.85 -3.13
CA ASP A 615 14.28 -8.50 -2.65
C ASP A 615 14.03 -7.41 -3.70
N ILE A 616 14.16 -7.71 -5.00
CA ILE A 616 13.85 -6.76 -6.08
C ILE A 616 12.33 -6.54 -6.17
N TRP A 617 11.54 -7.60 -6.01
CA TRP A 617 10.08 -7.49 -5.88
C TRP A 617 9.68 -6.68 -4.65
N ARG A 618 10.30 -6.97 -3.50
CA ARG A 618 10.05 -6.23 -2.25
C ARG A 618 10.35 -4.75 -2.43
N PHE A 619 11.53 -4.40 -2.95
CA PHE A 619 11.90 -3.02 -3.22
C PHE A 619 10.88 -2.30 -4.07
N TYR A 620 10.55 -2.85 -5.24
CA TYR A 620 9.67 -2.16 -6.18
C TYR A 620 8.26 -1.99 -5.61
N LEU A 621 7.67 -3.05 -5.04
CA LEU A 621 6.34 -2.98 -4.45
C LEU A 621 6.27 -2.00 -3.28
N LEU A 622 7.32 -1.92 -2.46
CA LEU A 622 7.41 -0.96 -1.35
C LEU A 622 7.63 0.48 -1.85
N TYR A 623 8.37 0.66 -2.95
CA TYR A 623 8.59 1.95 -3.59
C TYR A 623 7.29 2.55 -4.16
N ILE A 624 6.40 1.69 -4.67
CA ILE A 624 5.06 2.07 -5.18
C ILE A 624 3.92 1.65 -4.24
N ARG A 625 4.19 1.54 -2.93
CA ARG A 625 3.16 1.11 -1.97
C ARG A 625 1.93 2.04 -2.04
N PRO A 626 0.70 1.51 -2.21
CA PRO A 626 -0.51 2.31 -2.37
C PRO A 626 -1.01 2.86 -1.02
N GLU A 627 -0.39 3.94 -0.54
CA GLU A 627 -0.72 4.54 0.76
C GLU A 627 -1.92 5.50 0.69
N GLY A 628 -1.78 6.61 -0.04
CA GLY A 628 -2.84 7.64 -0.14
C GLY A 628 -3.83 7.42 -1.29
N GLN A 629 -3.40 6.71 -2.34
CA GLN A 629 -4.18 6.41 -3.54
C GLN A 629 -3.79 5.04 -4.11
N ASP A 630 -4.64 4.51 -5.00
CA ASP A 630 -4.32 3.31 -5.76
C ASP A 630 -2.99 3.53 -6.54
N SER A 631 -2.20 2.47 -6.67
CA SER A 631 -0.95 2.45 -7.45
C SER A 631 -1.03 1.38 -8.52
N ALA A 632 -0.19 1.44 -9.55
CA ALA A 632 -0.15 0.45 -10.62
C ALA A 632 1.24 -0.18 -10.72
N PHE A 633 1.31 -1.51 -10.71
CA PHE A 633 2.52 -2.23 -11.06
C PHE A 633 2.79 -2.08 -12.55
N SER A 634 3.99 -1.63 -12.93
CA SER A 634 4.42 -1.60 -14.33
C SER A 634 5.79 -2.24 -14.50
N TRP A 635 5.91 -3.14 -15.47
CA TRP A 635 7.17 -3.79 -15.82
C TRP A 635 8.25 -2.80 -16.26
N THR A 636 7.85 -1.80 -17.05
CA THR A 636 8.75 -0.73 -17.52
C THR A 636 9.28 0.08 -16.35
N ASP A 637 8.41 0.50 -15.43
CA ASP A 637 8.83 1.30 -14.28
C ASP A 637 9.66 0.47 -13.29
N MET A 638 9.34 -0.82 -13.09
CA MET A 638 10.18 -1.73 -12.29
C MET A 638 11.62 -1.79 -12.80
N MET A 639 11.80 -1.94 -14.12
CA MET A 639 13.12 -1.93 -14.74
C MET A 639 13.83 -0.59 -14.56
N VAL A 640 13.14 0.52 -14.80
CA VAL A 640 13.70 1.86 -14.63
C VAL A 640 14.16 2.07 -13.19
N LYS A 641 13.32 1.77 -12.19
CA LYS A 641 13.65 1.97 -10.77
C LYS A 641 14.72 1.01 -10.27
N ASN A 642 14.77 -0.24 -10.75
CA ASN A 642 15.90 -1.12 -10.48
C ASN A 642 17.21 -0.52 -10.99
N ASN A 643 17.22 -0.08 -12.26
CA ASN A 643 18.45 0.38 -12.88
C ASN A 643 18.89 1.76 -12.34
N SER A 644 17.95 2.67 -12.05
CA SER A 644 18.27 4.00 -11.52
C SER A 644 18.57 3.98 -10.02
N GLU A 645 17.67 3.45 -9.19
CA GLU A 645 17.77 3.55 -7.73
C GLU A 645 18.63 2.44 -7.12
N LEU A 646 18.46 1.20 -7.55
CA LEU A 646 19.24 0.09 -7.00
C LEU A 646 20.64 0.04 -7.63
N LEU A 647 20.75 -0.05 -8.95
CA LEU A 647 22.04 -0.24 -9.60
C LEU A 647 22.90 1.03 -9.58
N ASN A 648 22.37 2.16 -10.08
CA ASN A 648 23.14 3.38 -10.28
C ASN A 648 23.28 4.28 -9.04
N ASN A 649 22.43 4.10 -8.02
CA ASN A 649 22.50 4.85 -6.76
C ASN A 649 22.99 3.95 -5.61
N LEU A 650 22.11 3.14 -5.01
CA LEU A 650 22.38 2.36 -3.78
C LEU A 650 23.55 1.39 -3.95
N GLY A 651 23.47 0.56 -4.98
CA GLY A 651 24.50 -0.42 -5.33
C GLY A 651 25.80 0.24 -5.70
N ASN A 652 25.77 1.29 -6.54
CA ASN A 652 26.97 2.02 -6.92
C ASN A 652 27.71 2.58 -5.70
N PHE A 653 27.00 3.19 -4.76
CA PHE A 653 27.60 3.74 -3.54
C PHE A 653 28.27 2.64 -2.71
N ILE A 654 27.52 1.60 -2.33
CA ILE A 654 28.00 0.53 -1.44
C ILE A 654 29.14 -0.25 -2.09
N ASN A 655 29.01 -0.57 -3.39
CA ASN A 655 30.06 -1.25 -4.15
C ASN A 655 31.35 -0.43 -4.16
N ARG A 656 31.29 0.89 -4.40
CA ARG A 656 32.48 1.76 -4.40
C ARG A 656 33.10 1.86 -3.01
N ALA A 657 32.29 2.05 -1.97
CA ALA A 657 32.77 2.13 -0.60
C ALA A 657 33.55 0.87 -0.19
N GLY A 658 32.98 -0.31 -0.39
CA GLY A 658 33.66 -1.58 -0.12
C GLY A 658 34.87 -1.83 -1.03
N MET A 659 34.75 -1.53 -2.33
CA MET A 659 35.85 -1.69 -3.30
C MET A 659 37.06 -0.83 -2.91
N PHE A 660 36.87 0.40 -2.47
CA PHE A 660 38.00 1.28 -2.12
C PHE A 660 38.76 0.77 -0.90
N VAL A 661 38.07 0.29 0.13
CA VAL A 661 38.71 -0.36 1.30
C VAL A 661 39.51 -1.58 0.84
N SER A 662 38.90 -2.48 0.06
CA SER A 662 39.56 -3.71 -0.40
C SER A 662 40.76 -3.42 -1.30
N LYS A 663 40.61 -2.51 -2.27
CA LYS A 663 41.59 -2.25 -3.32
C LYS A 663 42.77 -1.41 -2.86
N PHE A 664 42.52 -0.39 -2.03
CA PHE A 664 43.54 0.61 -1.69
C PHE A 664 44.12 0.42 -0.29
N PHE A 665 43.40 -0.25 0.61
CA PHE A 665 43.77 -0.39 2.01
C PHE A 665 43.84 -1.86 2.48
N GLY A 666 43.97 -2.80 1.54
CA GLY A 666 44.14 -4.22 1.86
C GLY A 666 42.95 -4.86 2.56
N GLY A 667 41.76 -4.26 2.46
CA GLY A 667 40.57 -4.71 3.18
C GLY A 667 40.50 -4.23 4.64
N CYS A 668 41.44 -3.40 5.11
CA CYS A 668 41.36 -2.76 6.41
C CYS A 668 40.75 -1.36 6.27
N VAL A 669 39.79 -1.03 7.12
CA VAL A 669 39.21 0.33 7.18
C VAL A 669 40.32 1.32 7.57
N PRO A 670 40.55 2.39 6.77
CA PRO A 670 41.61 3.36 7.04
C PRO A 670 41.29 4.27 8.25
N GLU A 671 42.31 4.98 8.72
CA GLU A 671 42.13 6.06 9.71
C GLU A 671 41.26 7.18 9.13
N MET A 672 40.40 7.76 9.99
CA MET A 672 39.42 8.78 9.60
C MET A 672 39.70 10.08 10.36
N VAL A 673 40.41 11.00 9.70
CA VAL A 673 40.67 12.36 10.22
C VAL A 673 39.65 13.31 9.60
N LEU A 674 38.61 13.64 10.36
CA LEU A 674 37.42 14.36 9.89
C LEU A 674 37.68 15.86 9.66
N THR A 675 37.41 16.34 8.45
CA THR A 675 37.34 17.78 8.13
C THR A 675 35.97 18.36 8.49
N GLN A 676 35.81 19.69 8.40
CA GLN A 676 34.50 20.32 8.64
C GLN A 676 33.41 19.81 7.67
N ASP A 677 33.76 19.54 6.42
CA ASP A 677 32.81 19.01 5.43
C ASP A 677 32.41 17.56 5.75
N ASP A 678 33.33 16.76 6.30
CA ASP A 678 33.00 15.42 6.78
C ASP A 678 32.02 15.50 7.97
N ARG A 679 32.28 16.40 8.90
CA ARG A 679 31.42 16.61 10.08
C ARG A 679 30.00 17.02 9.67
N ARG A 680 29.87 17.93 8.69
CA ARG A 680 28.58 18.30 8.09
C ARG A 680 27.88 17.10 7.47
N LEU A 681 28.59 16.29 6.68
CA LEU A 681 28.02 15.07 6.10
C LEU A 681 27.51 14.12 7.19
N LEU A 682 28.30 13.84 8.23
CA LEU A 682 27.89 12.96 9.34
C LEU A 682 26.60 13.45 10.01
N ALA A 683 26.46 14.76 10.15
CA ALA A 683 25.28 15.40 10.70
C ALA A 683 24.07 15.28 9.77
N HIS A 684 24.23 15.50 8.46
CA HIS A 684 23.18 15.26 7.47
C HIS A 684 22.72 13.79 7.46
N ILE A 685 23.65 12.84 7.48
CA ILE A 685 23.29 11.41 7.55
C ILE A 685 22.55 11.08 8.85
N SER A 686 22.95 11.69 9.97
CA SER A 686 22.23 11.53 11.24
C SER A 686 20.82 12.11 11.20
N TRP A 687 20.63 13.26 10.55
CA TRP A 687 19.33 13.88 10.37
C TRP A 687 18.40 13.02 9.49
N GLU A 688 18.90 12.53 8.35
CA GLU A 688 18.16 11.62 7.47
C GLU A 688 17.79 10.30 8.18
N LEU A 689 18.70 9.77 9.01
CA LEU A 689 18.41 8.59 9.84
C LEU A 689 17.29 8.88 10.86
N GLN A 690 17.30 10.05 11.50
CA GLN A 690 16.21 10.45 12.39
C GLN A 690 14.89 10.62 11.61
N HIS A 691 14.95 11.18 10.41
CA HIS A 691 13.78 11.31 9.55
C HIS A 691 13.21 9.94 9.16
N TYR A 692 14.05 8.99 8.76
CA TYR A 692 13.67 7.59 8.54
C TYR A 692 12.96 6.98 9.75
N HIS A 693 13.48 7.20 10.97
CA HIS A 693 12.83 6.74 12.19
C HIS A 693 11.46 7.37 12.42
N GLN A 694 11.34 8.70 12.26
CA GLN A 694 10.08 9.43 12.40
C GLN A 694 9.00 8.91 11.44
N LEU A 695 9.39 8.58 10.21
CA LEU A 695 8.52 8.03 9.19
C LEU A 695 8.06 6.61 9.55
N LEU A 696 8.97 5.69 9.85
CA LEU A 696 8.59 4.30 10.16
C LEU A 696 7.89 4.12 11.50
N GLU A 697 8.15 4.98 12.49
CA GLU A 697 7.38 5.00 13.74
C GLU A 697 5.88 5.25 13.49
N LYS A 698 5.56 6.02 12.44
CA LYS A 698 4.20 6.30 11.95
C LYS A 698 3.80 5.47 10.73
N VAL A 699 4.55 4.40 10.44
CA VAL A 699 4.28 3.44 9.35
C VAL A 699 4.23 4.11 7.95
N ARG A 700 5.00 5.18 7.74
CA ARG A 700 5.23 5.80 6.42
C ARG A 700 6.31 5.04 5.65
N ILE A 701 5.95 3.83 5.22
CA ILE A 701 6.88 2.84 4.66
C ILE A 701 7.48 3.32 3.34
N ARG A 702 6.66 3.93 2.46
CA ARG A 702 7.11 4.40 1.15
C ARG A 702 8.16 5.50 1.26
N ASP A 703 7.93 6.49 2.13
CA ASP A 703 8.82 7.64 2.27
C ASP A 703 10.10 7.28 3.02
N ALA A 704 10.02 6.39 4.02
CA ALA A 704 11.23 5.93 4.70
C ALA A 704 12.18 5.16 3.75
N LEU A 705 11.66 4.45 2.75
CA LEU A 705 12.51 3.85 1.70
C LEU A 705 13.26 4.93 0.91
N ARG A 706 12.62 6.07 0.64
CA ARG A 706 13.26 7.19 -0.07
C ARG A 706 14.37 7.82 0.75
N SER A 707 14.24 7.94 2.07
CA SER A 707 15.34 8.39 2.94
C SER A 707 16.59 7.52 2.83
N ILE A 708 16.44 6.19 2.69
CA ILE A 708 17.58 5.28 2.43
C ILE A 708 18.27 5.65 1.10
N LEU A 709 17.48 5.90 0.05
CA LEU A 709 18.00 6.28 -1.27
C LEU A 709 18.65 7.66 -1.26
N THR A 710 18.15 8.60 -0.45
CA THR A 710 18.72 9.94 -0.25
C THR A 710 20.08 9.86 0.46
N ILE A 711 20.21 9.09 1.55
CA ILE A 711 21.51 8.84 2.21
C ILE A 711 22.53 8.29 1.22
N SER A 712 22.14 7.32 0.40
CA SER A 712 23.01 6.79 -0.66
C SER A 712 23.40 7.85 -1.70
N ARG A 713 22.50 8.76 -2.07
CA ARG A 713 22.77 9.85 -3.01
C ARG A 713 23.80 10.83 -2.44
N HIS A 714 23.65 11.23 -1.18
CA HIS A 714 24.65 12.04 -0.47
C HIS A 714 26.01 11.32 -0.41
N GLY A 715 26.01 10.02 -0.13
CA GLY A 715 27.23 9.20 -0.16
C GLY A 715 27.91 9.18 -1.53
N ASN A 716 27.14 9.01 -2.60
CA ASN A 716 27.64 9.07 -3.98
C ASN A 716 28.25 10.43 -4.30
N GLN A 717 27.55 11.53 -3.98
CA GLN A 717 28.04 12.89 -4.18
C GLN A 717 29.33 13.13 -3.41
N TYR A 718 29.38 12.73 -2.13
CA TYR A 718 30.56 12.85 -1.28
C TYR A 718 31.77 12.13 -1.87
N ILE A 719 31.61 10.87 -2.29
CA ILE A 719 32.67 10.13 -2.99
C ILE A 719 33.08 10.86 -4.27
N GLN A 720 32.12 11.37 -5.04
CA GLN A 720 32.38 11.96 -6.35
C GLN A 720 33.17 13.27 -6.25
N VAL A 721 32.83 14.17 -5.34
CA VAL A 721 33.54 15.46 -5.19
C VAL A 721 34.95 15.31 -4.61
N ASN A 722 35.17 14.27 -3.78
CA ASN A 722 36.47 14.04 -3.15
C ASN A 722 37.44 13.21 -4.02
N GLU A 723 36.92 12.46 -4.99
CA GLU A 723 37.70 11.63 -5.92
C GLU A 723 38.79 10.75 -5.25
N PRO A 724 38.46 9.93 -4.22
CA PRO A 724 39.46 9.17 -3.45
C PRO A 724 40.32 8.24 -4.32
N TRP A 725 39.79 7.71 -5.43
CA TRP A 725 40.54 6.87 -6.37
C TRP A 725 41.64 7.61 -7.15
N LYS A 726 41.58 8.94 -7.22
CA LYS A 726 42.65 9.79 -7.74
C LYS A 726 43.58 10.23 -6.62
N ARG A 727 43.02 10.75 -5.51
CA ARG A 727 43.76 11.28 -4.36
C ARG A 727 44.69 10.26 -3.71
N ILE A 728 44.32 8.98 -3.72
CA ILE A 728 45.16 7.90 -3.20
C ILE A 728 46.52 7.75 -3.91
N LYS A 729 46.67 8.32 -5.12
CA LYS A 729 47.92 8.34 -5.90
C LYS A 729 48.72 9.64 -5.72
N GLY A 730 48.24 10.55 -4.88
CA GLY A 730 48.79 11.88 -4.66
C GLY A 730 49.78 11.95 -3.50
N SER A 731 49.86 13.14 -2.90
CA SER A 731 50.71 13.43 -1.73
C SER A 731 50.23 12.69 -0.48
N GLU A 732 51.03 12.69 0.59
CA GLU A 732 50.62 12.06 1.86
C GLU A 732 49.31 12.66 2.42
N VAL A 733 49.11 13.98 2.25
CA VAL A 733 47.87 14.67 2.61
C VAL A 733 46.70 14.18 1.77
N ASP A 734 46.89 13.98 0.46
CA ASP A 734 45.85 13.43 -0.41
C ASP A 734 45.51 11.97 -0.09
N ARG A 735 46.52 11.17 0.30
CA ARG A 735 46.33 9.78 0.73
C ARG A 735 45.56 9.71 2.04
N GLN A 736 45.88 10.56 3.02
CA GLN A 736 45.11 10.68 4.26
C GLN A 736 43.66 11.09 3.97
N ARG A 737 43.44 12.09 3.09
CA ARG A 737 42.10 12.50 2.67
C ARG A 737 41.33 11.35 2.01
N ALA A 738 41.97 10.60 1.11
CA ALA A 738 41.37 9.42 0.48
C ALA A 738 41.01 8.34 1.51
N GLY A 739 41.85 8.17 2.55
CA GLY A 739 41.60 7.33 3.71
C GLY A 739 40.33 7.74 4.45
N THR A 740 40.26 8.99 4.92
CA THR A 740 39.07 9.50 5.63
C THR A 740 37.79 9.29 4.82
N VAL A 741 37.78 9.69 3.54
CA VAL A 741 36.61 9.57 2.66
C VAL A 741 36.17 8.11 2.53
N THR A 742 37.13 7.20 2.37
CA THR A 742 36.87 5.77 2.23
C THR A 742 36.30 5.18 3.53
N GLY A 743 36.87 5.53 4.68
CA GLY A 743 36.40 5.08 5.99
C GLY A 743 35.00 5.59 6.35
N VAL A 744 34.72 6.87 6.08
CA VAL A 744 33.38 7.45 6.27
C VAL A 744 32.38 6.78 5.33
N ALA A 745 32.71 6.63 4.05
CA ALA A 745 31.82 6.01 3.07
C ALA A 745 31.44 4.57 3.42
N VAL A 746 32.39 3.74 3.88
CA VAL A 746 32.09 2.35 4.26
C VAL A 746 31.26 2.27 5.54
N ASN A 747 31.39 3.23 6.46
CA ASN A 747 30.50 3.33 7.62
C ASN A 747 29.07 3.74 7.21
N ILE A 748 28.89 4.63 6.24
CA ILE A 748 27.55 4.94 5.69
C ILE A 748 26.97 3.68 5.02
N ALA A 749 27.77 2.91 4.29
CA ALA A 749 27.34 1.64 3.70
C ALA A 749 26.91 0.61 4.76
N ALA A 750 27.60 0.55 5.91
CA ALA A 750 27.20 -0.26 7.05
C ALA A 750 25.84 0.18 7.62
N LEU A 751 25.62 1.48 7.83
CA LEU A 751 24.33 2.02 8.27
C LEU A 751 23.20 1.67 7.29
N LEU A 752 23.41 1.93 5.99
CA LEU A 752 22.45 1.61 4.93
C LEU A 752 22.05 0.13 4.95
N SER A 753 23.00 -0.77 5.24
CA SER A 753 22.69 -2.20 5.34
C SER A 753 21.65 -2.51 6.43
N VAL A 754 21.68 -1.80 7.55
CA VAL A 754 20.75 -1.99 8.67
C VAL A 754 19.41 -1.32 8.37
N MET A 755 19.41 -0.10 7.83
CA MET A 755 18.18 0.60 7.42
C MET A 755 17.43 -0.12 6.30
N LEU A 756 18.16 -0.83 5.42
CA LEU A 756 17.59 -1.61 4.33
C LEU A 756 17.02 -2.96 4.78
N GLN A 757 17.39 -3.45 5.97
CA GLN A 757 17.00 -4.77 6.47
C GLN A 757 15.47 -5.00 6.52
N PRO A 758 14.64 -4.02 6.90
CA PRO A 758 13.18 -4.14 6.77
C PRO A 758 12.66 -4.31 5.32
N TYR A 759 13.39 -3.77 4.34
CA TYR A 759 12.95 -3.67 2.95
C TYR A 759 13.50 -4.80 2.08
N MET A 760 14.82 -5.03 2.11
CA MET A 760 15.55 -6.02 1.32
C MET A 760 16.46 -6.85 2.25
N PRO A 761 15.88 -7.80 3.01
CA PRO A 761 16.59 -8.51 4.07
C PRO A 761 17.76 -9.36 3.56
N THR A 762 17.69 -9.89 2.34
CA THR A 762 18.75 -10.72 1.76
C THR A 762 19.94 -9.86 1.33
N VAL A 763 19.67 -8.71 0.71
CA VAL A 763 20.68 -7.73 0.30
C VAL A 763 21.34 -7.11 1.53
N SER A 764 20.56 -6.77 2.56
CA SER A 764 21.07 -6.31 3.86
C SER A 764 22.09 -7.30 4.45
N ALA A 765 21.72 -8.58 4.58
CA ALA A 765 22.62 -9.62 5.08
C ALA A 765 23.86 -9.81 4.19
N THR A 766 23.70 -9.68 2.87
CA THR A 766 24.82 -9.74 1.91
C THR A 766 25.82 -8.61 2.16
N ILE A 767 25.35 -7.37 2.30
CA ILE A 767 26.22 -6.21 2.60
C ILE A 767 26.93 -6.41 3.94
N GLN A 768 26.20 -6.80 4.98
CA GLN A 768 26.76 -7.05 6.31
C GLN A 768 27.84 -8.13 6.29
N THR A 769 27.65 -9.18 5.48
CA THR A 769 28.65 -10.25 5.28
C THR A 769 29.88 -9.75 4.53
N GLN A 770 29.70 -8.99 3.43
CA GLN A 770 30.81 -8.41 2.68
C GLN A 770 31.64 -7.44 3.53
N LEU A 771 31.00 -6.68 4.43
CA LEU A 771 31.67 -5.74 5.33
C LEU A 771 32.14 -6.37 6.65
N GLN A 772 31.78 -7.63 6.93
CA GLN A 772 31.95 -8.30 8.22
C GLN A 772 31.46 -7.45 9.40
N LEU A 773 30.27 -6.86 9.26
CA LEU A 773 29.70 -5.99 10.29
C LEU A 773 29.46 -6.80 11.59
N PRO A 774 29.88 -6.29 12.77
CA PRO A 774 29.66 -7.00 14.02
C PRO A 774 28.17 -7.23 14.31
N LEU A 775 27.84 -8.41 14.84
CA LEU A 775 26.45 -8.84 15.06
C LEU A 775 25.58 -7.84 15.85
N PRO A 776 26.08 -7.16 16.92
CA PRO A 776 25.33 -6.11 17.60
C PRO A 776 24.89 -4.97 16.67
N ALA A 777 25.78 -4.53 15.79
CA ALA A 777 25.50 -3.46 14.84
C ALA A 777 24.54 -3.88 13.72
N CYS A 778 24.43 -5.19 13.42
CA CYS A 778 23.45 -5.70 12.45
C CYS A 778 22.02 -5.76 13.01
N ARG A 779 21.85 -5.76 14.34
CA ARG A 779 20.59 -6.11 15.02
C ARG A 779 19.92 -4.95 15.73
N ILE A 780 20.59 -3.80 15.86
CA ILE A 780 20.05 -2.58 16.47
C ILE A 780 20.20 -1.44 15.47
N LEU A 781 19.13 -0.66 15.29
CA LEU A 781 19.19 0.63 14.60
C LEU A 781 18.98 1.76 15.61
N VAL A 782 20.09 2.39 16.01
CA VAL A 782 20.10 3.58 16.87
C VAL A 782 19.72 4.84 16.09
N THR A 783 19.30 5.89 16.79
CA THR A 783 18.80 7.15 16.19
C THR A 783 19.89 8.15 15.76
N SER A 784 21.16 7.78 15.88
CA SER A 784 22.30 8.61 15.50
C SER A 784 23.26 7.78 14.66
N PHE A 785 23.93 8.41 13.70
CA PHE A 785 24.91 7.69 12.89
C PHE A 785 26.19 7.43 13.68
N ILE A 786 26.57 6.16 13.84
CA ILE A 786 27.74 5.73 14.62
C ILE A 786 28.85 5.16 13.73
N CYS A 787 30.10 5.25 14.21
CA CYS A 787 31.22 4.52 13.63
C CYS A 787 31.13 3.03 14.00
N ALA A 788 30.45 2.24 13.17
CA ALA A 788 30.30 0.80 13.37
C ALA A 788 31.50 -0.01 12.87
N LEU A 789 32.30 0.57 11.96
CA LEU A 789 33.51 -0.01 11.39
C LEU A 789 34.69 0.91 11.73
N PRO A 790 35.37 0.70 12.88
CA PRO A 790 36.51 1.53 13.28
C PRO A 790 37.72 1.31 12.37
N ALA A 791 38.68 2.24 12.43
CA ALA A 791 39.96 2.07 11.74
C ALA A 791 40.64 0.76 12.16
N GLY A 792 41.18 0.03 11.18
CA GLY A 792 41.76 -1.30 11.37
C GLY A 792 40.76 -2.46 11.29
N HIS A 793 39.45 -2.21 11.22
CA HIS A 793 38.45 -3.26 10.97
C HIS A 793 38.70 -3.93 9.63
N GLN A 794 38.71 -5.26 9.59
CA GLN A 794 38.89 -6.05 8.38
C GLN A 794 37.53 -6.37 7.73
N ILE A 795 37.32 -5.90 6.50
CA ILE A 795 36.16 -6.29 5.71
C ILE A 795 36.39 -7.63 4.99
N GLY A 796 35.31 -8.25 4.54
CA GLY A 796 35.32 -9.45 3.71
C GLY A 796 35.55 -9.15 2.23
N THR A 797 35.12 -10.09 1.37
CA THR A 797 35.21 -9.93 -0.09
C THR A 797 33.99 -9.21 -0.61
N VAL A 798 34.21 -8.13 -1.34
CA VAL A 798 33.13 -7.32 -1.94
C VAL A 798 32.73 -7.84 -3.31
N SER A 799 31.44 -7.78 -3.61
CA SER A 799 30.89 -8.16 -4.92
C SER A 799 29.69 -7.31 -5.29
N PRO A 800 29.43 -7.05 -6.59
CA PRO A 800 28.29 -6.24 -7.01
C PRO A 800 26.96 -6.76 -6.45
N LEU A 801 26.20 -5.87 -5.81
CA LEU A 801 24.94 -6.21 -5.13
C LEU A 801 23.76 -6.46 -6.07
N PHE A 802 23.66 -5.67 -7.14
CA PHE A 802 22.50 -5.69 -8.04
C PHE A 802 22.92 -5.99 -9.47
N GLN A 803 22.02 -6.64 -10.20
CA GLN A 803 22.12 -6.86 -11.63
C GLN A 803 21.19 -5.92 -12.37
N LYS A 804 21.58 -5.53 -13.58
CA LYS A 804 20.73 -4.72 -14.46
C LYS A 804 19.56 -5.57 -14.94
N LEU A 805 18.37 -4.98 -14.98
CA LEU A 805 17.22 -5.57 -15.68
C LEU A 805 17.26 -5.10 -17.14
N GLU A 806 17.29 -6.07 -18.06
CA GLU A 806 17.40 -5.81 -19.50
C GLU A 806 16.01 -5.69 -20.16
N ASN A 807 15.91 -4.83 -21.17
CA ASN A 807 14.65 -4.57 -21.89
C ASN A 807 13.99 -5.87 -22.40
N ASP A 808 14.77 -6.74 -23.05
CA ASP A 808 14.26 -7.99 -23.64
C ASP A 808 13.74 -8.96 -22.56
N GLN A 809 14.41 -9.03 -21.40
CA GLN A 809 13.95 -9.84 -20.28
C GLN A 809 12.59 -9.34 -19.77
N ILE A 810 12.46 -8.02 -19.62
CA ILE A 810 11.28 -7.37 -19.07
C ILE A 810 10.09 -7.44 -20.02
N GLU A 811 10.30 -7.23 -21.31
CA GLU A 811 9.24 -7.35 -22.31
C GLU A 811 8.72 -8.80 -22.42
N ASN A 812 9.60 -9.80 -22.33
CA ASN A 812 9.19 -11.21 -22.28
C ASN A 812 8.30 -11.52 -21.06
N LEU A 813 8.64 -10.99 -19.88
CA LEU A 813 7.84 -11.16 -18.67
C LEU A 813 6.51 -10.39 -18.78
N ARG A 814 6.53 -9.16 -19.28
CA ARG A 814 5.33 -8.35 -19.52
C ARG A 814 4.33 -9.07 -20.42
N GLN A 815 4.79 -9.66 -21.52
CA GLN A 815 3.95 -10.46 -22.42
C GLN A 815 3.41 -11.73 -21.75
N ARG A 816 4.24 -12.43 -20.98
CA ARG A 816 3.83 -13.63 -20.22
C ARG A 816 2.67 -13.35 -19.27
N PHE A 817 2.67 -12.20 -18.60
CA PHE A 817 1.70 -11.85 -17.57
C PHE A 817 0.63 -10.83 -18.02
N GLY A 818 0.61 -10.44 -19.29
CA GLY A 818 -0.34 -9.47 -19.86
C GLY A 818 -1.68 -10.07 -20.32
N GLY A 819 -1.94 -11.37 -20.11
CA GLY A 819 -3.17 -12.05 -20.53
C GLY A 819 -3.24 -12.44 -22.03
N GLY A 820 -2.39 -11.86 -22.89
CA GLY A 820 -2.35 -12.14 -24.33
C GLY A 820 -1.95 -13.57 -24.71
N GLN A 821 -1.41 -14.34 -23.76
CA GLN A 821 -1.04 -15.76 -23.96
C GLN A 821 -2.12 -16.75 -23.47
N ALA A 822 -3.28 -16.28 -22.99
CA ALA A 822 -4.37 -17.13 -22.53
C ALA A 822 -5.19 -17.74 -23.70
N LYS A 823 -4.56 -18.67 -24.43
CA LYS A 823 -5.11 -19.90 -25.04
C LYS A 823 -4.09 -20.51 -26.03
N ARG A 824 -3.04 -21.13 -25.51
CA ARG A 824 -2.68 -22.46 -26.03
C ARG A 824 -3.43 -23.44 -25.15
N SER A 825 -4.50 -24.01 -25.66
CA SER A 825 -5.18 -25.14 -25.05
C SER A 825 -4.12 -26.17 -24.62
N PRO A 826 -4.22 -26.78 -23.43
CA PRO A 826 -3.57 -28.06 -23.26
C PRO A 826 -4.18 -28.94 -24.35
N LYS A 827 -3.35 -29.43 -25.28
CA LYS A 827 -3.74 -30.62 -26.02
C LYS A 827 -4.21 -31.62 -24.97
N PRO A 828 -5.36 -32.29 -25.16
CA PRO A 828 -5.79 -33.32 -24.23
C PRO A 828 -4.58 -34.19 -23.95
N ALA A 829 -4.28 -34.40 -22.67
CA ALA A 829 -3.35 -35.44 -22.28
C ALA A 829 -3.91 -36.72 -22.87
N VAL A 830 -3.38 -37.10 -24.04
CA VAL A 830 -3.38 -38.49 -24.43
C VAL A 830 -2.66 -39.14 -23.26
N VAL A 831 -3.37 -39.98 -22.54
CA VAL A 831 -2.76 -40.98 -21.68
C VAL A 831 -1.96 -41.84 -22.65
N GLU A 832 -0.74 -41.43 -22.97
CA GLU A 832 0.26 -42.33 -23.53
C GLU A 832 0.72 -43.16 -22.35
N GLU A 833 0.12 -44.35 -22.25
CA GLU A 833 0.76 -45.47 -21.60
C GLU A 833 2.23 -45.49 -22.04
N VAL A 834 3.14 -45.37 -21.07
CA VAL A 834 4.57 -45.52 -21.30
C VAL A 834 4.80 -46.99 -21.65
N SER A 835 4.65 -47.34 -22.93
CA SER A 835 5.22 -48.58 -23.45
C SER A 835 6.71 -48.35 -23.68
N ALA A 836 7.54 -49.13 -23.01
CA ALA A 836 8.98 -49.14 -23.27
C ALA A 836 9.23 -49.42 -24.76
N ALA A 837 10.04 -48.58 -25.42
CA ALA A 837 10.37 -48.76 -26.83
C ALA A 837 11.02 -50.13 -27.07
N GLY A 838 10.61 -50.81 -28.15
CA GLY A 838 11.09 -52.16 -28.45
C GLY A 838 12.61 -52.23 -28.70
N PRO A 839 13.26 -53.40 -28.51
CA PRO A 839 14.73 -53.56 -28.62
C PRO A 839 15.34 -53.07 -29.94
N GLN A 840 14.54 -53.06 -31.00
CA GLN A 840 14.95 -52.65 -32.34
C GLN A 840 15.16 -51.14 -32.47
N GLN A 841 14.36 -50.34 -31.74
CA GLN A 841 14.45 -48.88 -31.77
C GLN A 841 15.64 -48.36 -30.94
N ILE A 842 15.93 -49.03 -29.82
CA ILE A 842 17.15 -48.78 -29.02
C ILE A 842 18.39 -49.06 -29.88
N ARG A 843 18.40 -50.17 -30.63
CA ARG A 843 19.52 -50.53 -31.51
C ARG A 843 19.77 -49.49 -32.60
N MET A 844 18.72 -48.98 -33.25
CA MET A 844 18.84 -47.92 -34.26
C MET A 844 19.37 -46.61 -33.66
N LEU A 845 18.88 -46.22 -32.48
CA LEU A 845 19.37 -45.02 -31.79
C LEU A 845 20.83 -45.14 -31.35
N MET A 846 21.28 -46.33 -30.92
CA MET A 846 22.69 -46.58 -30.60
C MET A 846 23.59 -46.44 -31.84
N GLU A 847 23.14 -46.95 -33.00
CA GLU A 847 23.87 -46.81 -34.27
C GLU A 847 23.99 -45.34 -34.69
N GLU A 848 22.91 -44.57 -34.58
CA GLU A 848 22.92 -43.14 -34.95
C GLU A 848 23.77 -42.30 -33.99
N VAL A 849 23.74 -42.58 -32.68
CA VAL A 849 24.64 -41.96 -31.69
C VAL A 849 26.10 -42.26 -32.01
N THR A 850 26.41 -43.48 -32.44
CA THR A 850 27.77 -43.90 -32.79
C THR A 850 28.26 -43.21 -34.06
N LYS A 851 27.40 -43.13 -35.07
CA LYS A 851 27.65 -42.43 -36.34
C LYS A 851 27.88 -40.95 -36.12
N GLN A 852 26.99 -40.28 -35.40
CA GLN A 852 27.10 -38.86 -35.09
C GLN A 852 28.34 -38.57 -34.21
N GLY A 853 28.66 -39.47 -33.29
CA GLY A 853 29.88 -39.38 -32.48
C GLY A 853 31.17 -39.54 -33.28
N SER A 854 31.12 -40.19 -34.44
CA SER A 854 32.26 -40.32 -35.36
C SER A 854 32.45 -39.04 -36.19
N ILE A 855 31.36 -38.45 -36.69
CA ILE A 855 31.36 -37.15 -37.39
C ILE A 855 31.97 -36.05 -36.52
N VAL A 856 31.57 -35.97 -35.24
CA VAL A 856 32.13 -34.99 -34.30
C VAL A 856 33.62 -35.20 -34.05
N ARG A 857 34.08 -36.46 -34.02
CA ARG A 857 35.52 -36.79 -33.83
C ARG A 857 36.33 -36.41 -35.07
N GLU A 858 35.80 -36.68 -36.25
CA GLU A 858 36.46 -36.39 -37.53
C GLU A 858 36.57 -34.88 -37.76
N LEU A 859 35.50 -34.12 -37.50
CA LEU A 859 35.51 -32.65 -37.56
C LEU A 859 36.51 -32.03 -36.58
N LYS A 860 36.64 -32.61 -35.36
CA LYS A 860 37.66 -32.16 -34.39
C LYS A 860 39.08 -32.51 -34.82
N ALA A 861 39.30 -33.68 -35.42
CA ALA A 861 40.60 -34.10 -35.94
C ALA A 861 41.05 -33.23 -37.12
N GLN A 862 40.11 -32.82 -37.98
CA GLN A 862 40.34 -31.92 -39.12
C GLN A 862 40.45 -30.44 -38.73
N LYS A 863 40.36 -30.09 -37.44
CA LYS A 863 40.34 -28.70 -36.94
C LYS A 863 39.29 -27.82 -37.64
N ALA A 864 38.11 -28.38 -37.91
CA ALA A 864 36.98 -27.66 -38.49
C ALA A 864 36.53 -26.48 -37.59
N ASP A 865 35.75 -25.57 -38.17
CA ASP A 865 35.28 -24.36 -37.50
C ASP A 865 34.56 -24.66 -36.16
N LYS A 866 34.80 -23.82 -35.16
CA LYS A 866 34.26 -24.05 -33.80
C LYS A 866 32.74 -24.06 -33.76
N ASN A 867 32.06 -23.25 -34.58
CA ASN A 867 30.60 -23.21 -34.62
C ASN A 867 30.04 -24.46 -35.30
N GLN A 868 30.73 -24.96 -36.33
CA GLN A 868 30.37 -26.20 -37.00
C GLN A 868 30.51 -27.42 -36.05
N VAL A 869 31.62 -27.48 -35.29
CA VAL A 869 31.80 -28.53 -34.27
C VAL A 869 30.76 -28.41 -33.16
N ALA A 870 30.39 -27.20 -32.73
CA ALA A 870 29.37 -26.98 -31.70
C ALA A 870 27.98 -27.46 -32.14
N ALA A 871 27.59 -27.19 -33.39
CA ALA A 871 26.31 -27.65 -33.94
C ALA A 871 26.20 -29.18 -33.99
N GLU A 872 27.26 -29.87 -34.43
CA GLU A 872 27.26 -31.34 -34.49
C GLU A 872 27.35 -32.00 -33.10
N VAL A 873 27.96 -31.33 -32.11
CA VAL A 873 27.94 -31.74 -30.70
C VAL A 873 26.55 -31.60 -30.09
N ALA A 874 25.80 -30.54 -30.42
CA ALA A 874 24.43 -30.36 -29.94
C ALA A 874 23.50 -31.48 -30.45
N LYS A 875 23.63 -31.86 -31.73
CA LYS A 875 22.91 -33.02 -32.31
C LYS A 875 23.26 -34.33 -31.60
N LEU A 876 24.55 -34.56 -31.31
CA LEU A 876 24.99 -35.75 -30.56
C LEU A 876 24.40 -35.81 -29.14
N LEU A 877 24.30 -34.67 -28.45
CA LEU A 877 23.72 -34.61 -27.11
C LEU A 877 22.22 -34.89 -27.13
N ASP A 878 21.50 -34.39 -28.14
CA ASP A 878 20.07 -34.67 -28.30
C ASP A 878 19.81 -36.16 -28.59
N LEU A 879 20.56 -36.78 -29.51
CA LEU A 879 20.46 -38.22 -29.78
C LEU A 879 20.74 -39.08 -28.54
N LYS A 880 21.71 -38.68 -27.70
CA LYS A 880 21.99 -39.36 -26.42
C LYS A 880 20.85 -39.21 -25.42
N LYS A 881 20.18 -38.06 -25.40
CA LYS A 881 19.01 -37.82 -24.55
C LYS A 881 17.83 -38.70 -24.99
N GLN A 882 17.60 -38.81 -26.30
CA GLN A 882 16.58 -39.70 -26.86
C GLN A 882 16.88 -41.18 -26.56
N LEU A 883 18.14 -41.61 -26.68
CA LEU A 883 18.54 -42.97 -26.30
C LEU A 883 18.35 -43.23 -24.79
N ALA A 884 18.72 -42.28 -23.92
CA ALA A 884 18.53 -42.42 -22.47
C ALA A 884 17.04 -42.54 -22.10
N LEU A 885 16.16 -41.76 -22.75
CA LEU A 885 14.71 -41.87 -22.60
C LEU A 885 14.18 -43.22 -23.10
N ALA A 886 14.68 -43.71 -24.24
CA ALA A 886 14.29 -45.01 -24.80
C ALA A 886 14.77 -46.20 -23.94
N GLU A 887 15.91 -46.07 -23.24
CA GLU A 887 16.45 -47.05 -22.31
C GLU A 887 15.86 -46.93 -20.88
N GLY A 888 14.99 -45.95 -20.62
CA GLY A 888 14.42 -45.70 -19.30
C GLY A 888 15.43 -45.21 -18.25
N LYS A 889 16.56 -44.63 -18.68
CA LYS A 889 17.61 -44.11 -17.79
C LYS A 889 17.37 -42.64 -17.46
N PRO A 890 17.61 -42.20 -16.21
CA PRO A 890 17.52 -40.80 -15.84
C PRO A 890 18.55 -39.96 -16.60
N ILE A 891 18.13 -38.78 -17.08
CA ILE A 891 18.96 -37.88 -17.88
C ILE A 891 20.02 -37.23 -16.97
N GLU A 892 21.28 -37.63 -17.10
CA GLU A 892 22.39 -36.98 -16.38
C GLU A 892 22.64 -35.55 -16.87
N THR A 893 22.65 -34.59 -15.96
CA THR A 893 23.05 -33.19 -16.22
C THR A 893 24.58 -33.10 -16.38
N PRO A 894 25.10 -32.28 -17.31
CA PRO A 894 26.54 -32.20 -17.54
C PRO A 894 27.25 -31.59 -16.33
N LYS A 895 28.16 -32.35 -15.71
CA LYS A 895 29.09 -31.83 -14.69
C LYS A 895 29.96 -30.74 -15.32
N GLY A 896 29.74 -29.48 -14.91
CA GLY A 896 30.55 -28.33 -15.30
C GLY A 896 32.02 -28.54 -14.91
N LYS A 897 32.92 -28.34 -15.89
CA LYS A 897 34.37 -28.40 -15.68
C LYS A 897 34.80 -27.32 -14.68
N LYS A 898 35.48 -27.73 -13.61
CA LYS A 898 36.39 -26.86 -12.85
C LYS A 898 37.40 -26.22 -13.81
N LYS A 899 37.42 -24.90 -13.82
CA LYS A 899 38.61 -24.09 -14.12
C LYS A 899 38.63 -22.95 -13.13
#